data_AF-A0A4U8UKX5-F1
#
_entry.id   AF-A0A4U8UKX5-F1
#
_cell.length_a   1.000
_cell.length_b   1.000
_cell.length_c   1.000
_cell.angle_alpha   90.00
_cell.angle_beta   90.00
_cell.angle_gamma   90.00
#
_symmetry.space_group_name_H-M   'P 1'
#
loop_
_entity.id
_entity.type
_entity.pdbx_description
1 polymer ?
#
loop_
_entity_poly.entity_id
_entity_poly.type
_entity_poly.pdbx_seq_one_letter_code
_entity_poly.pdbx_strand_id
1 'polypeptide(L)'
;MKRLKVVFALLLLICASNVLVVQSECFGDECGDEDDVKFSPVLDSRFRKVNAPRRVYFTPPRNHVAHDAESLEADPQVSAAVEKAFHDVRNLYNHSEPLMMENLNLIDQMRIPGKFWGGYTISEKTAHERSFAALVSLWATKHLQQRLGSHASTRGTLLDSVCPKEPEDCTGGKFRSIDGTCNNVEKPEYGANYAPMQRFIEPAYHDDISTVRRSVDGGASLPNARLLSNLLFDEPDRRVMQVTTLLTNWAHFIYTDMVHIGSAQLFNDEKQMPIPCCGPPEERHPECLSIEIAPEDRRYGGFITCMSYTRTATAPKRNCQLGPREQANQVTSFLDGSVIYGSTPERLKALRTFRDGKLLTGHDSFSSNLPPTFESQANSLQSSLCASTESGSCFLSGSNHVNFLPSTASLHTIWIRQHNNIAAQLLTINPKWTDEQLFEEARRIAVAQMQHVTYNEFLPIVVGRESWAKYGLRPEVEGFYEHYDLNVDPTVLNSFAASVGQFFFTIFEGRLAQYDVGGTRSLERPLNEYLNDPGTLFYSEKVNGILRYLLREPIQRPGLHMTDEFRDKLFKNHGNLGLDLAALILQTGRDHGIPSYTIWRDRCGGGKITSFEQLKDDLTDAHVVLPRLKKAFRNVEDVDLFILGLAEKPVRGALLGPTFGCIYSLQFQKTKRGDRFWYENPFAPSAFTEEQLGEIRKTTLAQVICSNTEEMGPIQPRVFQTVDAYDNYNVECNSSVIAGPNLECWRDAAPMLELPVTSATVDRVIALAAREVQEQRLREAANIKRNQAEFPAGDPLLSYGQMMRAKPEALEVSKMSHVLLQTTKLLIGGTRFDDGQHLPLQMDIPTLQRLLPQIDVSTFVGNFTAFLGPGGTVDKCLPKDLPCDHTTPYRTFTGWCNNLRFPHYANAFGPLRHLLPPAYDDGMDAPRSRSVGGGPLPSPRVISNAVHLDLPFDHQRYTHMVMQFGQFVDHEMTHSPIERGPNDEVLNCSRCDSGKTISVHCVPLLVPEGDPFFPALDDSGERRCLPFARSLLGQLTLGYRNQINQLTAYIDGSVIYGSTKCEAASLRAFQGGRMNVTDLGEVNHSSKPCRKETKSKIADRRPNFHASWLETSATATSRR
;
A
#
# COMPACT_ATOMS: atom_id res chain seq x y z
N MET A 1 44.90 -38.52 -34.82
CA MET A 1 45.33 -37.27 -34.16
C MET A 1 45.08 -35.99 -34.97
N LYS A 2 45.33 -35.91 -36.30
CA LYS A 2 45.03 -34.69 -37.09
C LYS A 2 43.53 -34.41 -37.33
N ARG A 3 42.65 -35.42 -37.32
CA ARG A 3 41.18 -35.21 -37.46
C ARG A 3 40.45 -34.80 -36.18
N LEU A 4 41.03 -35.00 -35.00
CA LEU A 4 40.43 -34.60 -33.72
C LEU A 4 40.63 -33.10 -33.41
N LYS A 5 41.71 -32.51 -33.94
CA LYS A 5 42.01 -31.07 -33.80
C LYS A 5 41.10 -30.17 -34.66
N VAL A 6 40.57 -30.68 -35.78
CA VAL A 6 39.67 -29.92 -36.67
C VAL A 6 38.23 -29.86 -36.12
N VAL A 7 37.78 -30.90 -35.42
CA VAL A 7 36.46 -30.92 -34.77
C VAL A 7 36.42 -30.01 -33.54
N PHE A 8 37.51 -29.93 -32.77
CA PHE A 8 37.64 -28.99 -31.65
C PHE A 8 37.72 -27.52 -32.11
N ALA A 9 38.35 -27.26 -33.26
CA ALA A 9 38.40 -25.92 -33.85
C ALA A 9 37.04 -25.47 -34.45
N LEU A 10 36.24 -26.39 -35.01
CA LEU A 10 34.89 -26.06 -35.49
C LEU A 10 33.89 -25.80 -34.35
N LEU A 11 34.01 -26.52 -33.21
CA LEU A 11 33.14 -26.31 -32.04
C LEU A 11 33.41 -24.97 -31.34
N LEU A 12 34.66 -24.46 -31.38
CA LEU A 12 35.02 -23.14 -30.85
C LEU A 12 34.53 -21.98 -31.75
N LEU A 13 34.39 -22.20 -33.06
CA LEU A 13 33.88 -21.20 -34.01
C LEU A 13 32.34 -21.08 -34.01
N ILE A 14 31.61 -22.12 -33.64
CA ILE A 14 30.13 -22.08 -33.56
C ILE A 14 29.64 -21.43 -32.26
N CYS A 15 30.42 -21.47 -31.17
CA CYS A 15 30.09 -20.76 -29.92
C CYS A 15 30.32 -19.23 -30.00
N ALA A 16 31.03 -18.72 -31.01
CA ALA A 16 31.38 -17.30 -31.13
C ALA A 16 30.35 -16.45 -31.90
N SER A 17 29.22 -17.02 -32.36
CA SER A 17 28.28 -16.33 -33.26
C SER A 17 26.88 -16.07 -32.71
N ASN A 18 26.62 -16.24 -31.41
CA ASN A 18 25.31 -15.94 -30.80
C ASN A 18 25.42 -15.22 -29.45
N VAL A 19 26.14 -14.10 -29.40
CA VAL A 19 26.05 -13.14 -28.30
C VAL A 19 25.53 -11.82 -28.88
N LEU A 20 24.24 -11.57 -28.63
CA LEU A 20 23.59 -10.28 -28.90
C LEU A 20 24.11 -9.26 -27.90
N VAL A 21 24.65 -8.18 -28.46
CA VAL A 21 25.30 -7.05 -27.80
C VAL A 21 24.26 -6.22 -27.02
N VAL A 22 24.52 -5.98 -25.73
CA VAL A 22 24.02 -4.80 -25.01
C VAL A 22 25.27 -4.07 -24.50
N GLN A 23 25.60 -2.96 -25.15
CA GLN A 23 26.70 -2.07 -24.77
C GLN A 23 26.33 -1.29 -23.49
N SER A 24 27.21 -1.35 -22.49
CA SER A 24 27.33 -0.34 -21.45
C SER A 24 28.77 0.18 -21.49
N GLU A 25 28.98 1.38 -22.03
CA GLU A 25 30.27 2.06 -21.99
C GLU A 25 30.46 2.77 -20.66
N CYS A 26 31.55 2.43 -19.97
CA CYS A 26 32.09 3.15 -18.84
C CYS A 26 32.92 4.34 -19.34
N PHE A 27 32.69 5.52 -18.76
CA PHE A 27 33.54 6.70 -18.89
C PHE A 27 34.77 6.59 -17.98
N GLY A 28 35.93 6.96 -18.52
CA GLY A 28 37.18 7.21 -17.79
C GLY A 28 38.16 8.00 -18.65
N ASP A 29 38.28 9.29 -18.31
CA ASP A 29 39.38 10.28 -18.42
C ASP A 29 40.40 10.26 -19.58
N GLU A 30 40.56 11.43 -20.22
CA GLU A 30 41.87 12.01 -20.56
C GLU A 30 41.78 13.55 -20.76
N CYS A 31 42.75 14.27 -20.18
CA CYS A 31 42.93 15.73 -20.24
C CYS A 31 43.51 16.21 -21.58
N GLY A 32 43.21 17.46 -21.98
CA GLY A 32 43.93 18.19 -23.03
C GLY A 32 43.38 19.59 -23.31
N ASP A 33 44.27 20.58 -23.36
CA ASP A 33 44.08 22.03 -23.24
C ASP A 33 43.57 22.83 -24.47
N GLU A 34 43.17 24.08 -24.18
CA GLU A 34 43.27 25.34 -24.96
C GLU A 34 42.70 25.42 -26.41
N ASP A 35 41.68 26.28 -26.65
CA ASP A 35 41.91 27.67 -27.12
C ASP A 35 40.61 28.44 -27.50
N ASP A 36 40.76 29.77 -27.44
CA ASP A 36 39.82 30.88 -27.61
C ASP A 36 39.04 30.98 -28.96
N VAL A 37 37.91 31.71 -28.93
CA VAL A 37 37.60 32.94 -29.73
C VAL A 37 36.09 33.10 -30.06
N LYS A 38 35.50 34.08 -29.36
CA LYS A 38 34.55 35.16 -29.77
C LYS A 38 33.58 34.96 -30.95
N PHE A 39 32.31 35.33 -30.70
CA PHE A 39 31.60 36.30 -31.55
C PHE A 39 30.76 37.28 -30.71
N SER A 40 30.85 38.56 -31.08
CA SER A 40 30.19 39.73 -30.48
C SER A 40 29.00 40.17 -31.36
N PRO A 41 28.06 40.99 -30.84
CA PRO A 41 26.72 41.24 -31.40
C PRO A 41 26.58 42.61 -32.09
N VAL A 42 25.60 42.77 -33.00
CA VAL A 42 25.14 44.09 -33.50
C VAL A 42 23.65 44.06 -33.93
N LEU A 43 22.83 44.82 -33.17
CA LEU A 43 21.74 45.77 -33.50
C LEU A 43 20.66 45.40 -34.57
N ASP A 44 19.36 45.70 -34.43
CA ASP A 44 18.73 46.96 -33.98
C ASP A 44 17.24 46.77 -33.58
N SER A 45 16.81 47.76 -32.80
CA SER A 45 15.58 48.07 -32.09
C SER A 45 14.34 48.43 -32.93
N ARG A 46 13.13 48.20 -32.35
CA ARG A 46 12.06 49.23 -32.17
C ARG A 46 10.79 48.72 -31.43
N PHE A 47 10.29 49.56 -30.49
CA PHE A 47 8.99 49.54 -29.73
C PHE A 47 8.80 48.51 -28.58
N ARG A 48 9.16 48.82 -27.32
CA ARG A 48 8.46 49.60 -26.23
C ARG A 48 7.22 48.94 -25.55
N LYS A 49 7.49 48.51 -24.30
CA LYS A 49 6.70 48.58 -23.05
C LYS A 49 5.39 47.77 -22.91
N VAL A 50 5.50 46.57 -22.34
CA VAL A 50 4.57 46.04 -21.33
C VAL A 50 5.43 45.41 -20.21
N ASN A 51 5.19 45.80 -18.96
CA ASN A 51 5.93 45.33 -17.80
C ASN A 51 5.74 43.81 -17.61
N ALA A 52 6.83 43.04 -17.64
CA ALA A 52 6.86 41.65 -17.22
C ALA A 52 6.78 41.56 -15.68
N PRO A 53 5.92 40.71 -15.09
CA PRO A 53 5.92 40.50 -13.65
C PRO A 53 7.09 39.62 -13.22
N ARG A 54 7.71 39.99 -12.11
CA ARG A 54 8.84 39.30 -11.46
C ARG A 54 8.55 37.79 -11.28
N ARG A 55 9.51 36.95 -11.67
CA ARG A 55 9.59 35.54 -11.22
C ARG A 55 9.61 35.53 -9.69
N VAL A 56 8.52 35.10 -9.08
CA VAL A 56 8.47 34.80 -7.64
C VAL A 56 9.04 33.40 -7.46
N TYR A 57 10.28 33.32 -7.03
CA TYR A 57 10.82 32.10 -6.45
C TYR A 57 10.08 31.86 -5.14
N PHE A 58 9.31 30.78 -5.05
CA PHE A 58 8.76 30.30 -3.79
C PHE A 58 9.91 29.70 -2.98
N THR A 59 10.57 30.52 -2.17
CA THR A 59 11.40 30.02 -1.08
C THR A 59 10.49 29.55 0.06
N PRO A 60 10.57 28.29 0.50
CA PRO A 60 9.96 27.86 1.76
C PRO A 60 10.57 28.70 2.90
N PRO A 61 9.87 28.90 4.02
CA PRO A 61 10.52 29.40 5.23
C PRO A 61 11.71 28.47 5.53
N ARG A 62 12.89 29.06 5.77
CA ARG A 62 14.08 28.33 6.19
C ARG A 62 13.73 27.60 7.49
N ASN A 63 13.51 26.29 7.42
CA ASN A 63 13.62 25.44 8.59
C ASN A 63 15.07 25.53 9.05
N HIS A 64 15.27 26.07 10.25
CA HIS A 64 16.49 25.82 10.98
C HIS A 64 16.60 24.29 11.13
N VAL A 65 17.62 23.72 10.51
CA VAL A 65 18.04 22.35 10.75
C VAL A 65 18.47 22.29 12.20
N ALA A 66 17.60 21.76 13.06
CA ALA A 66 17.97 21.35 14.40
C ALA A 66 18.80 20.06 14.26
N HIS A 67 20.11 20.22 14.24
CA HIS A 67 21.03 19.13 14.57
C HIS A 67 20.91 18.83 16.07
N ASP A 68 20.84 17.54 16.39
CA ASP A 68 21.05 16.91 17.70
C ASP A 68 20.02 17.22 18.81
N ALA A 69 18.95 16.41 18.87
CA ALA A 69 18.12 16.28 20.06
C ALA A 69 18.57 15.04 20.86
N GLU A 70 19.54 15.24 21.76
CA GLU A 70 19.72 14.37 22.92
C GLU A 70 18.40 14.27 23.70
N SER A 71 18.11 13.09 24.21
CA SER A 71 16.92 12.72 24.99
C SER A 71 16.71 13.64 26.21
N LEU A 72 15.75 14.56 26.11
CA LEU A 72 15.26 15.37 27.24
C LEU A 72 13.87 14.86 27.68
N GLU A 73 13.78 14.41 28.93
CA GLU A 73 12.51 14.09 29.61
C GLU A 73 11.61 15.34 29.71
N ALA A 74 10.29 15.14 29.80
CA ALA A 74 9.33 16.23 29.92
C ALA A 74 9.56 17.07 31.20
N ASP A 75 9.44 18.40 31.06
CA ASP A 75 9.47 19.35 32.18
C ASP A 75 8.42 18.95 33.25
N PRO A 76 8.75 18.99 34.57
CA PRO A 76 7.79 18.68 35.63
C PRO A 76 6.46 19.45 35.54
N GLN A 77 6.46 20.68 35.03
CA GLN A 77 5.24 21.46 34.81
C GLN A 77 4.38 20.90 33.68
N VAL A 78 5.03 20.43 32.60
CA VAL A 78 4.37 19.75 31.47
C VAL A 78 3.77 18.43 31.95
N SER A 79 4.53 17.65 32.72
CA SER A 79 4.05 16.39 33.31
C SER A 79 2.83 16.60 34.21
N ALA A 80 2.86 17.58 35.12
CA ALA A 80 1.72 17.89 35.99
C ALA A 80 0.47 18.37 35.22
N ALA A 81 0.66 19.18 34.16
CA ALA A 81 -0.43 19.64 33.31
C ALA A 81 -1.05 18.48 32.51
N VAL A 82 -0.22 17.57 31.98
CA VAL A 82 -0.67 16.37 31.27
C VAL A 82 -1.40 15.43 32.22
N GLU A 83 -0.90 15.21 33.44
CA GLU A 83 -1.57 14.36 34.44
C GLU A 83 -2.97 14.87 34.79
N LYS A 84 -3.09 16.17 35.03
CA LYS A 84 -4.37 16.81 35.30
C LYS A 84 -5.32 16.68 34.11
N ALA A 85 -4.86 17.03 32.92
CA ALA A 85 -5.67 16.93 31.69
C ALA A 85 -6.12 15.50 31.43
N PHE A 86 -5.25 14.52 31.64
CA PHE A 86 -5.54 13.10 31.46
C PHE A 86 -6.61 12.61 32.43
N HIS A 87 -6.56 13.05 33.70
CA HIS A 87 -7.61 12.76 34.67
C HIS A 87 -8.94 13.40 34.30
N ASP A 88 -8.94 14.68 33.90
CA ASP A 88 -10.14 15.41 33.55
C ASP A 88 -10.83 14.81 32.30
N VAL A 89 -10.07 14.49 31.24
CA VAL A 89 -10.61 13.85 30.01
C VAL A 89 -11.09 12.43 30.31
N ARG A 90 -10.37 11.67 31.15
CA ARG A 90 -10.81 10.34 31.57
C ARG A 90 -12.13 10.40 32.36
N ASN A 91 -12.29 11.37 33.25
CA ASN A 91 -13.54 11.58 33.97
C ASN A 91 -14.69 11.94 33.00
N LEU A 92 -14.41 12.76 31.98
CA LEU A 92 -15.39 13.06 30.94
C LEU A 92 -15.85 11.77 30.23
N TYR A 93 -14.91 10.99 29.68
CA TYR A 93 -15.20 9.79 28.88
C TYR A 93 -15.79 8.63 29.70
N ASN A 94 -15.27 8.37 30.90
CA ASN A 94 -15.65 7.18 31.67
C ASN A 94 -16.79 7.41 32.67
N HIS A 95 -17.16 8.67 32.92
CA HIS A 95 -18.19 9.00 33.91
C HIS A 95 -19.25 9.95 33.34
N SER A 96 -18.86 11.12 32.86
CA SER A 96 -19.83 12.13 32.39
C SER A 96 -20.57 11.70 31.12
N GLU A 97 -19.86 11.21 30.10
CA GLU A 97 -20.47 10.77 28.85
C GLU A 97 -21.43 9.58 29.04
N PRO A 98 -21.09 8.49 29.78
CA PRO A 98 -22.02 7.43 30.11
C PRO A 98 -23.27 7.90 30.86
N LEU A 99 -23.12 8.78 31.85
CA LEU A 99 -24.26 9.36 32.59
C LEU A 99 -25.17 10.18 31.67
N MET A 100 -24.61 10.92 30.71
CA MET A 100 -25.38 11.64 29.70
C MET A 100 -26.15 10.69 28.77
N MET A 101 -25.60 9.50 28.46
CA MET A 101 -26.27 8.48 27.64
C MET A 101 -27.40 7.74 28.39
N GLU A 102 -27.25 7.48 29.69
CA GLU A 102 -28.26 6.80 30.51
C GLU A 102 -29.51 7.66 30.76
N ASN A 103 -29.36 8.98 30.70
CA ASN A 103 -30.43 9.93 30.95
C ASN A 103 -31.30 10.13 29.68
N LEU A 104 -32.18 9.16 29.41
CA LEU A 104 -33.03 9.00 28.22
C LEU A 104 -33.79 10.26 27.76
N ASN A 105 -34.10 11.19 28.67
CA ASN A 105 -34.81 12.44 28.36
C ASN A 105 -34.04 13.38 27.40
N LEU A 106 -32.71 13.24 27.27
CA LEU A 106 -31.88 14.09 26.40
C LEU A 106 -31.94 13.69 24.90
N ILE A 107 -32.28 12.43 24.60
CA ILE A 107 -32.39 11.92 23.22
C ILE A 107 -33.72 12.32 22.57
N ASP A 108 -34.77 12.46 23.38
CA ASP A 108 -36.07 12.99 22.95
C ASP A 108 -36.02 14.51 22.73
N GLN A 109 -35.08 15.21 23.38
CA GLN A 109 -34.83 16.64 23.13
C GLN A 109 -34.14 16.89 21.78
N MET A 110 -33.39 15.91 21.24
CA MET A 110 -32.87 15.99 19.89
C MET A 110 -33.99 15.84 18.87
N ARG A 111 -34.39 16.97 18.26
CA ARG A 111 -35.33 16.96 17.14
C ARG A 111 -34.78 16.14 15.98
N ILE A 112 -35.69 15.48 15.26
CA ILE A 112 -35.39 14.51 14.21
C ILE A 112 -34.37 15.01 13.15
N PRO A 113 -34.42 16.25 12.64
CA PRO A 113 -33.39 16.77 11.71
C PRO A 113 -31.97 16.76 12.26
N GLY A 114 -31.81 17.01 13.58
CA GLY A 114 -30.50 16.96 14.25
C GLY A 114 -29.92 15.56 14.33
N LYS A 115 -30.78 14.53 14.43
CA LYS A 115 -30.35 13.12 14.38
C LYS A 115 -29.79 12.77 13.00
N PHE A 116 -30.44 13.20 11.93
CA PHE A 116 -29.97 12.98 10.56
C PHE A 116 -28.68 13.72 10.23
N TRP A 117 -28.54 14.97 10.69
CA TRP A 117 -27.27 15.68 10.58
C TRP A 117 -26.14 14.98 11.33
N GLY A 118 -26.40 14.49 12.55
CA GLY A 118 -25.44 13.67 13.30
C GLY A 118 -25.09 12.33 12.61
N GLY A 119 -25.98 11.80 11.77
CA GLY A 119 -25.68 10.67 10.88
C GLY A 119 -24.81 11.06 9.67
N TYR A 120 -25.02 12.25 9.10
CA TYR A 120 -24.18 12.79 8.02
C TYR A 120 -22.76 13.13 8.50
N THR A 121 -22.62 13.67 9.71
CA THR A 121 -21.34 13.99 10.36
C THR A 121 -20.91 12.91 11.36
N ILE A 122 -21.26 11.65 11.11
CA ILE A 122 -20.97 10.54 12.01
C ILE A 122 -19.46 10.32 12.17
N SER A 123 -18.99 10.15 13.40
CA SER A 123 -17.60 9.80 13.68
C SER A 123 -17.43 8.30 13.90
N GLU A 124 -16.40 7.68 13.34
CA GLU A 124 -16.10 6.27 13.66
C GLU A 124 -15.52 6.13 15.07
N LYS A 125 -15.65 4.92 15.66
CA LYS A 125 -15.11 4.61 16.99
C LYS A 125 -13.61 4.92 17.10
N THR A 126 -12.84 4.58 16.07
CA THR A 126 -11.39 4.87 16.01
C THR A 126 -11.10 6.37 16.05
N ALA A 127 -11.94 7.22 15.46
CA ALA A 127 -11.79 8.68 15.56
C ALA A 127 -12.04 9.18 16.98
N HIS A 128 -13.00 8.60 17.70
CA HIS A 128 -13.27 8.91 19.09
C HIS A 128 -12.15 8.47 20.03
N GLU A 129 -11.58 7.28 19.82
CA GLU A 129 -10.42 6.77 20.55
C GLU A 129 -9.19 7.66 20.34
N ARG A 130 -8.92 8.09 19.11
CA ARG A 130 -7.82 9.04 18.81
C ARG A 130 -8.09 10.44 19.38
N SER A 131 -9.36 10.86 19.43
CA SER A 131 -9.75 12.15 20.03
C SER A 131 -9.40 12.21 21.51
N PHE A 132 -9.38 11.09 22.24
CA PHE A 132 -8.96 11.06 23.64
C PHE A 132 -7.56 11.65 23.81
N ALA A 133 -6.57 11.14 23.09
CA ALA A 133 -5.19 11.65 23.15
C ALA A 133 -5.09 13.12 22.72
N ALA A 134 -5.85 13.51 21.70
CA ALA A 134 -5.91 14.89 21.22
C ALA A 134 -6.48 15.85 22.28
N LEU A 135 -7.55 15.47 22.97
CA LEU A 135 -8.18 16.26 24.03
C LEU A 135 -7.25 16.40 25.24
N VAL A 136 -6.53 15.34 25.63
CA VAL A 136 -5.54 15.42 26.71
C VAL A 136 -4.45 16.43 26.35
N SER A 137 -3.88 16.36 25.14
CA SER A 137 -2.90 17.33 24.67
C SER A 137 -3.46 18.77 24.65
N LEU A 138 -4.70 18.93 24.17
CA LEU A 138 -5.37 20.22 24.12
C LEU A 138 -5.63 20.83 25.51
N TRP A 139 -6.12 20.04 26.46
CA TRP A 139 -6.43 20.50 27.81
C TRP A 139 -5.15 20.75 28.63
N ALA A 140 -4.11 19.94 28.41
CA ALA A 140 -2.78 20.20 28.97
C ALA A 140 -2.23 21.55 28.46
N THR A 141 -2.38 21.83 27.16
CA THR A 141 -2.02 23.13 26.56
C THR A 141 -2.78 24.27 27.23
N LYS A 142 -4.08 24.10 27.49
CA LYS A 142 -4.89 25.10 28.23
C LYS A 142 -4.43 25.31 29.66
N HIS A 143 -4.06 24.25 30.38
CA HIS A 143 -3.60 24.35 31.77
C HIS A 143 -2.26 25.06 31.90
N LEU A 144 -1.39 24.94 30.90
CA LEU A 144 -0.09 25.60 30.92
C LEU A 144 -0.19 27.12 30.70
N GLN A 145 -1.29 27.63 30.12
CA GLN A 145 -1.58 29.06 29.82
C GLN A 145 -0.42 29.89 29.20
N GLN A 146 0.69 29.27 28.84
CA GLN A 146 1.89 29.87 28.29
C GLN A 146 2.12 29.34 26.88
N ARG A 147 2.70 30.19 26.01
CA ARG A 147 3.32 29.78 24.75
C ARG A 147 4.60 28.99 25.01
N LEU A 148 4.52 27.88 25.74
CA LEU A 148 5.46 26.80 25.51
C LEU A 148 5.23 26.40 24.07
N GLY A 149 6.18 26.73 23.19
CA GLY A 149 6.07 26.42 21.78
C GLY A 149 5.79 24.93 21.58
N SER A 150 5.41 24.56 20.36
CA SER A 150 5.27 23.18 19.85
C SER A 150 6.49 22.26 20.07
N HIS A 151 7.47 22.68 20.87
CA HIS A 151 8.74 22.04 21.19
C HIS A 151 8.80 21.45 22.61
N ALA A 152 7.77 21.62 23.45
CA ALA A 152 7.73 20.97 24.76
C ALA A 152 7.59 19.44 24.57
N SER A 153 8.60 18.69 25.01
CA SER A 153 8.60 17.23 24.94
C SER A 153 7.50 16.66 25.84
N THR A 154 6.63 15.82 25.29
CA THR A 154 5.63 15.04 26.03
C THR A 154 6.12 13.64 26.39
N ARG A 155 7.36 13.30 26.00
CA ARG A 155 7.96 11.98 26.28
C ARG A 155 8.16 11.77 27.79
N GLY A 156 7.77 10.60 28.27
CA GLY A 156 7.80 10.22 29.68
C GLY A 156 6.55 10.61 30.47
N THR A 157 5.53 11.21 29.82
CA THR A 157 4.26 11.57 30.46
C THR A 157 3.18 10.50 30.25
N LEU A 158 2.04 10.62 30.94
CA LEU A 158 0.88 9.74 30.72
C LEU A 158 0.35 9.78 29.27
N LEU A 159 0.65 10.84 28.51
CA LEU A 159 0.22 10.98 27.12
C LEU A 159 0.89 9.95 26.20
N ASP A 160 2.10 9.50 26.50
CA ASP A 160 2.81 8.46 25.72
C ASP A 160 2.04 7.13 25.69
N SER A 161 1.25 6.85 26.74
CA SER A 161 0.47 5.61 26.84
C SER A 161 -0.73 5.56 25.90
N VAL A 162 -1.23 6.71 25.45
CA VAL A 162 -2.42 6.84 24.60
C VAL A 162 -2.12 7.45 23.24
N CYS A 163 -0.89 7.94 23.03
CA CYS A 163 -0.51 8.53 21.76
C CYS A 163 -0.43 7.46 20.65
N PRO A 164 -1.02 7.71 19.46
CA PRO A 164 -0.87 6.78 18.35
C PRO A 164 0.60 6.59 17.99
N LYS A 165 1.03 5.33 17.94
CA LYS A 165 2.39 4.98 17.51
C LYS A 165 2.53 5.18 15.99
N GLU A 166 3.68 5.69 15.56
CA GLU A 166 4.00 5.75 14.13
C GLU A 166 4.07 4.31 13.57
N PRO A 167 3.57 4.05 12.34
CA PRO A 167 3.77 2.76 11.70
C PRO A 167 5.28 2.51 11.53
N GLU A 168 5.80 1.43 12.12
CA GLU A 168 7.25 1.20 12.18
C GLU A 168 7.85 0.79 10.83
N ASP A 169 7.05 0.35 9.85
CA ASP A 169 7.58 -0.20 8.59
C ASP A 169 6.62 -0.04 7.39
N CYS A 170 6.99 0.80 6.42
CA CYS A 170 6.29 0.91 5.15
C CYS A 170 6.85 -0.04 4.09
N THR A 171 6.02 -0.95 3.60
CA THR A 171 6.39 -1.84 2.49
C THR A 171 6.28 -1.10 1.15
N GLY A 172 7.27 -1.23 0.26
CA GLY A 172 7.25 -0.68 -1.11
C GLY A 172 6.30 -1.42 -2.06
N GLY A 173 5.05 -1.65 -1.62
CA GLY A 173 4.03 -2.40 -2.35
C GLY A 173 3.54 -1.69 -3.61
N LYS A 174 3.03 -2.49 -4.56
CA LYS A 174 2.45 -2.01 -5.82
C LYS A 174 1.17 -1.22 -5.64
N PHE A 175 0.33 -1.58 -4.68
CA PHE A 175 -1.01 -1.03 -4.47
C PHE A 175 -1.07 -0.11 -3.24
N ARG A 176 -2.07 0.77 -3.23
CA ARG A 176 -2.35 1.70 -2.13
C ARG A 176 -2.87 0.94 -0.91
N SER A 177 -2.42 1.32 0.29
CA SER A 177 -3.15 0.90 1.49
C SER A 177 -4.57 1.48 1.47
N ILE A 178 -5.48 0.87 2.21
CA ILE A 178 -6.88 1.33 2.27
C ILE A 178 -7.06 2.55 3.18
N ASP A 179 -6.19 2.71 4.18
CA ASP A 179 -6.21 3.80 5.16
C ASP A 179 -5.35 5.01 4.75
N GLY A 180 -4.69 4.95 3.58
CA GLY A 180 -3.83 6.00 3.05
C GLY A 180 -2.41 6.03 3.63
N THR A 181 -2.10 5.17 4.60
CA THR A 181 -0.74 5.08 5.15
C THR A 181 0.29 4.63 4.10
N CYS A 182 1.56 4.96 4.32
CA CYS A 182 2.67 4.54 3.45
C CYS A 182 2.57 4.99 1.97
N ASN A 183 1.73 5.99 1.69
CA ASN A 183 1.84 6.76 0.46
C ASN A 183 3.18 7.50 0.45
N ASN A 184 3.44 8.27 1.51
CA ASN A 184 4.72 8.87 1.80
C ASN A 184 5.55 7.91 2.68
N VAL A 185 6.72 7.50 2.21
CA VAL A 185 7.57 6.52 2.90
C VAL A 185 8.42 7.13 4.03
N GLU A 186 8.67 8.44 4.00
CA GLU A 186 9.40 9.15 5.06
C GLU A 186 8.45 9.53 6.22
N LYS A 187 7.18 9.82 5.89
CA LYS A 187 6.15 10.25 6.82
C LYS A 187 4.87 9.46 6.56
N PRO A 188 4.78 8.21 7.05
CA PRO A 188 3.71 7.26 6.74
C PRO A 188 2.28 7.78 6.96
N GLU A 189 2.11 8.74 7.87
CA GLU A 189 0.85 9.36 8.26
C GLU A 189 0.33 10.44 7.29
N TYR A 190 1.16 10.92 6.37
CA TYR A 190 0.79 11.98 5.44
C TYR A 190 -0.33 11.56 4.50
N GLY A 191 -1.49 12.19 4.66
CA GLY A 191 -2.72 11.90 3.92
C GLY A 191 -3.49 10.67 4.39
N ALA A 192 -3.07 10.00 5.47
CA ALA A 192 -3.78 8.87 6.06
C ALA A 192 -5.10 9.31 6.74
N ASN A 193 -6.03 8.38 6.90
CA ASN A 193 -7.25 8.61 7.66
C ASN A 193 -6.94 8.85 9.16
N TYR A 194 -7.86 9.54 9.83
CA TYR A 194 -7.78 9.99 11.23
C TYR A 194 -6.58 10.88 11.59
N ALA A 195 -5.80 11.31 10.59
CA ALA A 195 -4.73 12.29 10.75
C ALA A 195 -5.31 13.71 10.88
N PRO A 196 -4.59 14.64 11.52
CA PRO A 196 -4.98 16.04 11.55
C PRO A 196 -4.93 16.66 10.15
N MET A 197 -5.93 17.46 9.80
CA MET A 197 -5.93 18.22 8.54
C MET A 197 -4.76 19.21 8.47
N GLN A 198 -4.24 19.45 7.26
CA GLN A 198 -3.11 20.35 7.06
C GLN A 198 -3.49 21.82 7.30
N ARG A 199 -2.64 22.53 8.05
CA ARG A 199 -2.68 23.98 8.23
C ARG A 199 -1.69 24.65 7.26
N PHE A 200 -2.21 25.32 6.23
CA PHE A 200 -1.38 26.16 5.36
C PHE A 200 -1.16 27.58 5.93
N ILE A 201 -2.10 28.02 6.77
CA ILE A 201 -2.01 29.21 7.62
C ILE A 201 -2.34 28.73 9.03
N GLU A 202 -1.64 29.27 10.03
CA GLU A 202 -1.89 28.99 11.45
C GLU A 202 -3.37 29.21 11.80
N PRO A 203 -3.93 28.39 12.71
CA PRO A 203 -5.32 28.52 13.13
C PRO A 203 -5.57 29.84 13.86
N ALA A 204 -6.75 30.43 13.63
CA ALA A 204 -7.19 31.67 14.25
C ALA A 204 -8.20 31.39 15.38
N TYR A 205 -7.69 31.07 16.57
CA TYR A 205 -8.48 30.96 17.80
C TYR A 205 -8.30 32.22 18.67
N HIS A 206 -9.31 32.58 19.46
CA HIS A 206 -9.24 33.77 20.33
C HIS A 206 -8.20 33.62 21.45
N ASP A 207 -8.06 32.41 21.99
CA ASP A 207 -7.09 32.04 23.03
C ASP A 207 -5.81 31.42 22.44
N ASP A 208 -5.58 31.53 21.12
CA ASP A 208 -4.54 30.83 20.35
C ASP A 208 -4.58 29.28 20.48
N ILE A 209 -5.62 28.69 21.10
CA ILE A 209 -5.68 27.26 21.43
C ILE A 209 -6.93 26.58 20.84
N SER A 210 -8.13 27.03 21.16
CA SER A 210 -9.38 26.35 20.75
C SER A 210 -10.66 27.18 20.82
N THR A 211 -10.63 28.31 21.51
CA THR A 211 -11.79 29.17 21.71
C THR A 211 -12.06 29.92 20.41
N VAL A 212 -13.31 29.91 19.98
CA VAL A 212 -13.74 30.49 18.71
C VAL A 212 -13.30 31.96 18.59
N ARG A 213 -12.91 32.37 17.37
CA ARG A 213 -12.43 33.72 17.08
C ARG A 213 -13.44 34.80 17.54
N ARG A 214 -12.89 35.92 18.03
CA ARG A 214 -13.64 37.13 18.39
C ARG A 214 -13.30 38.28 17.44
N SER A 215 -14.16 39.28 17.42
CA SER A 215 -14.01 40.51 16.65
C SER A 215 -12.67 41.19 16.94
N VAL A 216 -11.96 41.61 15.89
CA VAL A 216 -10.73 42.42 16.03
C VAL A 216 -11.04 43.78 16.65
N ASP A 217 -12.28 44.26 16.50
CA ASP A 217 -12.77 45.46 17.16
C ASP A 217 -13.28 45.11 18.58
N GLY A 218 -12.50 45.47 19.60
CA GLY A 218 -12.88 45.41 21.00
C GLY A 218 -13.08 44.02 21.60
N GLY A 219 -12.74 42.93 20.90
CA GLY A 219 -12.88 41.56 21.41
C GLY A 219 -14.32 41.07 21.56
N ALA A 220 -15.29 41.73 20.91
CA ALA A 220 -16.68 41.32 20.92
C ALA A 220 -16.90 39.96 20.24
N SER A 221 -17.99 39.26 20.56
CA SER A 221 -18.37 38.04 19.83
C SER A 221 -18.64 38.35 18.36
N LEU A 222 -18.23 37.45 17.46
CA LEU A 222 -18.56 37.57 16.04
C LEU A 222 -20.08 37.44 15.82
N PRO A 223 -20.63 38.02 14.73
CA PRO A 223 -22.06 37.92 14.44
C PRO A 223 -22.52 36.48 14.37
N ASN A 224 -23.69 36.19 14.95
CA ASN A 224 -24.28 34.84 14.98
C ASN A 224 -24.41 34.25 13.56
N ALA A 225 -24.06 32.97 13.39
CA ALA A 225 -24.04 32.31 12.08
C ALA A 225 -25.42 32.28 11.39
N ARG A 226 -26.51 32.08 12.14
CA ARG A 226 -27.88 32.14 11.61
C ARG A 226 -28.29 33.56 11.20
N LEU A 227 -27.87 34.57 11.96
CA LEU A 227 -28.06 35.97 11.57
C LEU A 227 -27.38 36.27 10.23
N LEU A 228 -26.16 35.76 10.02
CA LEU A 228 -25.43 35.93 8.77
C LEU A 228 -26.08 35.18 7.61
N SER A 229 -26.55 33.95 7.84
CA SER A 229 -27.33 33.18 6.87
C SER A 229 -28.55 33.97 6.39
N ASN A 230 -29.39 34.46 7.32
CA ASN A 230 -30.58 35.25 7.02
C ASN A 230 -30.30 36.58 6.29
N LEU A 231 -29.13 37.19 6.53
CA LEU A 231 -28.79 38.50 5.97
C LEU A 231 -28.14 38.40 4.60
N LEU A 232 -27.34 37.36 4.37
CA LEU A 232 -26.43 37.27 3.22
C LEU A 232 -26.84 36.19 2.23
N PHE A 233 -27.42 35.08 2.67
CA PHE A 233 -27.78 33.95 1.82
C PHE A 233 -29.26 34.00 1.47
N ASP A 234 -29.59 34.61 0.33
CA ASP A 234 -30.96 34.67 -0.20
C ASP A 234 -31.25 33.56 -1.22
N GLU A 235 -32.40 33.61 -1.91
CA GLU A 235 -32.69 32.72 -3.04
C GLU A 235 -31.66 32.89 -4.18
N PRO A 236 -31.30 31.80 -4.87
CA PRO A 236 -30.34 31.82 -5.96
C PRO A 236 -30.81 32.67 -7.16
N ASP A 237 -29.83 33.22 -7.85
CA ASP A 237 -30.03 33.99 -9.07
C ASP A 237 -30.33 33.06 -10.26
N ARG A 238 -31.51 33.21 -10.88
CA ARG A 238 -32.02 32.33 -11.95
C ARG A 238 -31.32 32.47 -13.31
N ARG A 239 -30.12 33.05 -13.37
CA ARG A 239 -29.33 33.12 -14.60
C ARG A 239 -28.77 31.74 -14.94
N VAL A 240 -29.15 31.23 -16.10
CA VAL A 240 -28.72 29.90 -16.60
C VAL A 240 -27.24 29.92 -16.95
N MET A 241 -26.48 29.01 -16.35
CA MET A 241 -25.07 28.74 -16.69
C MET A 241 -24.98 27.64 -17.75
N GLN A 242 -23.96 27.69 -18.61
CA GLN A 242 -23.68 26.62 -19.61
C GLN A 242 -22.92 25.43 -18.98
N VAL A 243 -23.28 25.06 -17.76
CA VAL A 243 -22.64 24.02 -16.95
C VAL A 243 -23.73 23.18 -16.33
N THR A 244 -23.59 21.85 -16.39
CA THR A 244 -24.64 20.89 -15.98
C THR A 244 -24.58 20.56 -14.50
N THR A 245 -25.70 20.11 -13.94
CA THR A 245 -25.84 19.70 -12.54
C THR A 245 -24.96 18.49 -12.17
N LEU A 246 -24.48 17.75 -13.16
CA LEU A 246 -23.44 16.74 -12.98
C LEU A 246 -22.17 17.32 -12.33
N LEU A 247 -21.78 18.56 -12.66
CA LEU A 247 -20.60 19.20 -12.05
C LEU A 247 -20.76 19.35 -10.54
N THR A 248 -21.94 19.75 -10.07
CA THR A 248 -22.23 19.89 -8.64
C THR A 248 -22.16 18.55 -7.91
N ASN A 249 -22.72 17.49 -8.52
CA ASN A 249 -22.71 16.16 -7.93
C ASN A 249 -21.32 15.51 -7.98
N TRP A 250 -20.52 15.79 -9.02
CA TRP A 250 -19.13 15.41 -9.08
C TRP A 250 -18.28 16.13 -8.03
N ALA A 251 -18.52 17.43 -7.81
CA ALA A 251 -17.87 18.19 -6.75
C ALA A 251 -18.18 17.65 -5.35
N HIS A 252 -19.42 17.21 -5.11
CA HIS A 252 -19.77 16.52 -3.87
C HIS A 252 -19.07 15.16 -3.76
N PHE A 253 -19.07 14.36 -4.84
CA PHE A 253 -18.46 13.03 -4.89
C PHE A 253 -16.94 13.06 -4.61
N ILE A 254 -16.19 13.95 -5.27
CA ILE A 254 -14.74 14.14 -5.03
C ILE A 254 -14.45 14.76 -3.66
N TYR A 255 -15.34 15.62 -3.14
CA TYR A 255 -15.19 16.17 -1.81
C TYR A 255 -15.33 15.08 -0.75
N THR A 256 -16.32 14.20 -0.84
CA THR A 256 -16.50 13.09 0.11
C THR A 256 -15.50 11.94 -0.06
N ASP A 257 -14.76 11.91 -1.17
CA ASP A 257 -13.60 11.02 -1.35
C ASP A 257 -12.39 11.48 -0.53
N MET A 258 -12.21 12.79 -0.39
CA MET A 258 -11.05 13.40 0.26
C MET A 258 -11.33 13.87 1.69
N VAL A 259 -12.60 14.13 2.03
CA VAL A 259 -12.99 14.82 3.26
C VAL A 259 -14.19 14.15 3.92
N HIS A 260 -14.01 13.77 5.19
CA HIS A 260 -15.08 13.43 6.11
C HIS A 260 -14.84 14.10 7.46
N ILE A 261 -15.63 15.15 7.74
CA ILE A 261 -15.59 15.91 8.98
C ILE A 261 -16.63 15.31 9.94
N GLY A 262 -16.18 14.48 10.88
CA GLY A 262 -17.07 13.94 11.90
C GLY A 262 -17.20 14.83 13.14
N SER A 263 -18.39 14.86 13.72
CA SER A 263 -18.69 15.54 14.99
C SER A 263 -18.27 14.68 16.18
N ALA A 264 -17.94 15.28 17.33
CA ALA A 264 -17.79 14.52 18.57
C ALA A 264 -19.13 13.83 18.91
N GLN A 265 -19.07 12.57 19.34
CA GLN A 265 -20.24 11.73 19.64
C GLN A 265 -20.00 10.93 20.92
N LEU A 266 -21.10 10.48 21.52
CA LEU A 266 -21.11 9.60 22.69
C LEU A 266 -21.06 8.14 22.22
N PHE A 267 -20.24 7.32 22.89
CA PHE A 267 -20.05 5.91 22.56
C PHE A 267 -20.22 5.01 23.80
N ASN A 268 -20.98 3.92 23.68
CA ASN A 268 -20.93 2.77 24.59
C ASN A 268 -20.77 1.46 23.80
N ASP A 269 -20.69 0.32 24.51
CA ASP A 269 -20.45 -0.99 23.90
C ASP A 269 -21.55 -1.46 22.91
N GLU A 270 -22.73 -0.82 22.92
CA GLU A 270 -23.90 -1.24 22.12
C GLU A 270 -24.44 -0.16 21.15
N LYS A 271 -24.15 1.12 21.38
CA LYS A 271 -24.79 2.29 20.75
C LYS A 271 -23.85 3.48 20.59
N GLN A 272 -24.08 4.21 19.51
CA GLN A 272 -23.42 5.48 19.17
C GLN A 272 -24.47 6.58 19.02
N MET A 273 -24.24 7.76 19.61
CA MET A 273 -25.23 8.84 19.64
C MET A 273 -24.63 10.26 19.50
N PRO A 274 -25.28 11.18 18.77
CA PRO A 274 -24.88 12.59 18.73
C PRO A 274 -25.04 13.30 20.09
N ILE A 275 -24.19 14.30 20.37
CA ILE A 275 -24.19 15.04 21.65
C ILE A 275 -25.28 16.13 21.69
N PRO A 276 -26.17 16.16 22.70
CA PRO A 276 -27.26 17.14 22.80
C PRO A 276 -26.76 18.51 23.29
N CYS A 277 -26.60 19.46 22.37
CA CYS A 277 -26.01 20.78 22.66
C CYS A 277 -26.98 21.93 22.92
N CYS A 278 -28.29 21.68 22.85
CA CYS A 278 -29.31 22.64 23.23
C CYS A 278 -29.88 22.24 24.60
N GLY A 279 -29.55 23.00 25.64
CA GLY A 279 -29.94 22.76 27.03
C GLY A 279 -29.42 23.87 27.95
N PRO A 280 -29.69 23.84 29.26
CA PRO A 280 -29.09 24.78 30.22
C PRO A 280 -27.55 24.63 30.22
N PRO A 281 -26.77 25.73 30.32
CA PRO A 281 -25.32 25.70 30.17
C PRO A 281 -24.59 24.71 31.08
N GLU A 282 -25.10 24.49 32.30
CA GLU A 282 -24.50 23.61 33.32
C GLU A 282 -24.60 22.11 32.96
N GLU A 283 -25.51 21.74 32.06
CA GLU A 283 -25.72 20.36 31.60
C GLU A 283 -25.11 20.10 30.21
N ARG A 284 -24.49 21.12 29.59
CA ARG A 284 -23.92 20.97 28.25
C ARG A 284 -22.57 20.27 28.30
N HIS A 285 -22.39 19.35 27.35
CA HIS A 285 -21.09 18.76 27.10
C HIS A 285 -20.05 19.84 26.70
N PRO A 286 -18.77 19.74 27.11
CA PRO A 286 -17.72 20.71 26.77
C PRO A 286 -17.50 20.94 25.27
N GLU A 287 -17.82 19.94 24.46
CA GLU A 287 -17.75 19.98 22.99
C GLU A 287 -18.99 20.58 22.32
N CYS A 288 -19.89 21.20 23.08
CA CYS A 288 -21.05 21.88 22.52
C CYS A 288 -20.77 23.32 22.09
N LEU A 289 -21.12 23.64 20.85
CA LEU A 289 -20.97 24.98 20.26
C LEU A 289 -22.22 25.38 19.47
N SER A 290 -23.38 25.31 20.15
CA SER A 290 -24.69 25.57 19.57
C SER A 290 -24.83 26.96 18.96
N ILE A 291 -25.70 27.06 17.96
CA ILE A 291 -26.04 28.31 17.27
C ILE A 291 -27.31 28.86 17.91
N GLU A 292 -27.19 30.00 18.59
CA GLU A 292 -28.34 30.66 19.23
C GLU A 292 -29.32 31.20 18.18
N ILE A 293 -30.61 31.10 18.47
CA ILE A 293 -31.68 31.57 17.60
C ILE A 293 -32.36 32.77 18.26
N ALA A 294 -32.38 33.90 17.55
CA ALA A 294 -33.05 35.11 18.01
C ALA A 294 -34.58 34.91 18.07
N PRO A 295 -35.29 35.48 19.05
CA PRO A 295 -36.75 35.43 19.11
C PRO A 295 -37.44 35.99 17.85
N GLU A 296 -36.80 36.95 17.20
CA GLU A 296 -37.29 37.61 15.97
C GLU A 296 -36.88 36.87 14.69
N ASP A 297 -36.20 35.70 14.77
CA ASP A 297 -35.88 34.90 13.59
C ASP A 297 -37.18 34.50 12.87
N ARG A 298 -37.27 34.85 11.59
CA ARG A 298 -38.51 34.70 10.81
C ARG A 298 -39.00 33.27 10.69
N ARG A 299 -38.12 32.28 10.84
CA ARG A 299 -38.42 30.87 10.57
C ARG A 299 -38.34 30.01 11.83
N TYR A 300 -37.39 30.29 12.72
CA TYR A 300 -37.15 29.52 13.92
C TYR A 300 -37.66 30.20 15.21
N GLY A 301 -37.89 31.52 15.17
CA GLY A 301 -38.37 32.31 16.30
C GLY A 301 -39.69 31.76 16.85
N GLY A 302 -39.77 31.60 18.17
CA GLY A 302 -40.92 31.02 18.86
C GLY A 302 -41.02 29.49 18.81
N PHE A 303 -40.20 28.81 17.99
CA PHE A 303 -40.19 27.33 17.91
C PHE A 303 -38.95 26.70 18.53
N ILE A 304 -37.77 27.30 18.34
CA ILE A 304 -36.50 26.90 18.96
C ILE A 304 -35.72 28.13 19.41
N THR A 305 -34.94 27.97 20.47
CA THR A 305 -33.99 28.98 20.97
C THR A 305 -32.55 28.69 20.56
N CYS A 306 -32.30 27.49 20.02
CA CYS A 306 -30.98 26.98 19.73
C CYS A 306 -31.05 25.94 18.59
N MET A 307 -30.10 26.03 17.67
CA MET A 307 -29.77 24.96 16.72
C MET A 307 -28.55 24.21 17.24
N SER A 308 -28.68 22.88 17.36
CA SER A 308 -27.65 22.04 17.96
C SER A 308 -26.46 21.92 17.02
N TYR A 309 -25.26 22.21 17.53
CA TYR A 309 -23.99 22.04 16.84
C TYR A 309 -22.97 21.51 17.85
N THR A 310 -22.38 20.37 17.51
CA THR A 310 -21.31 19.75 18.29
C THR A 310 -20.00 19.97 17.56
N ARG A 311 -18.95 20.33 18.29
CA ARG A 311 -17.62 20.52 17.75
C ARG A 311 -17.13 19.25 17.06
N THR A 312 -16.28 19.47 16.05
CA THR A 312 -15.71 18.42 15.22
C THR A 312 -14.64 17.61 15.95
N ALA A 313 -14.54 16.32 15.64
CA ALA A 313 -13.61 15.39 16.27
C ALA A 313 -12.15 15.85 16.07
N THR A 314 -11.36 15.70 17.13
CA THR A 314 -9.97 16.19 17.16
C THR A 314 -8.99 15.08 16.88
N ALA A 315 -7.95 15.37 16.10
CA ALA A 315 -6.84 14.44 15.89
C ALA A 315 -5.62 14.85 16.72
N PRO A 316 -4.89 13.88 17.29
CA PRO A 316 -3.62 14.19 17.94
C PRO A 316 -2.62 14.65 16.89
N LYS A 317 -1.81 15.65 17.24
CA LYS A 317 -0.64 16.02 16.43
C LYS A 317 0.36 14.88 16.41
N ARG A 318 1.32 14.93 15.48
CA ARG A 318 2.43 13.98 15.44
C ARG A 318 3.13 13.94 16.80
N ASN A 319 3.38 12.74 17.33
CA ASN A 319 3.93 12.53 18.68
C ASN A 319 3.12 13.21 19.81
N CYS A 320 1.83 13.50 19.58
CA CYS A 320 0.92 14.15 20.52
C CYS A 320 1.43 15.48 21.10
N GLN A 321 2.19 16.24 20.30
CA GLN A 321 2.69 17.56 20.66
C GLN A 321 1.56 18.49 21.15
N LEU A 322 1.89 19.32 22.13
CA LEU A 322 1.00 20.36 22.66
C LEU A 322 0.78 21.49 21.63
N GLY A 323 -0.36 22.16 21.71
CA GLY A 323 -0.67 23.31 20.86
C GLY A 323 -2.16 23.46 20.54
N PRO A 324 -2.52 24.26 19.51
CA PRO A 324 -3.90 24.51 19.15
C PRO A 324 -4.62 23.25 18.66
N ARG A 325 -5.96 23.29 18.72
CA ARG A 325 -6.88 22.24 18.30
C ARG A 325 -6.73 21.93 16.80
N GLU A 326 -6.53 20.66 16.48
CA GLU A 326 -6.55 20.14 15.11
C GLU A 326 -7.70 19.15 14.91
N GLN A 327 -8.39 19.27 13.78
CA GLN A 327 -9.53 18.42 13.44
C GLN A 327 -9.09 17.19 12.65
N ALA A 328 -9.73 16.06 12.91
CA ALA A 328 -9.48 14.80 12.22
C ALA A 328 -10.16 14.78 10.85
N ASN A 329 -9.46 14.27 9.84
CA ASN A 329 -10.10 13.81 8.61
C ASN A 329 -10.34 12.30 8.73
N GLN A 330 -11.57 11.81 8.56
CA GLN A 330 -11.89 10.39 8.78
C GLN A 330 -11.78 9.52 7.52
N VAL A 331 -11.42 10.12 6.39
CA VAL A 331 -11.11 9.42 5.13
C VAL A 331 -9.69 9.76 4.69
N THR A 332 -9.18 9.04 3.69
CA THR A 332 -7.89 9.34 3.08
C THR A 332 -7.91 10.71 2.41
N SER A 333 -6.76 11.39 2.34
CA SER A 333 -6.66 12.72 1.71
C SER A 333 -6.43 12.66 0.19
N PHE A 334 -6.38 11.46 -0.37
CA PHE A 334 -6.09 11.23 -1.78
C PHE A 334 -7.38 11.16 -2.59
N LEU A 335 -7.27 11.37 -3.91
CA LEU A 335 -8.33 10.98 -4.83
C LEU A 335 -8.13 9.51 -5.21
N ASP A 336 -8.54 8.61 -4.33
CA ASP A 336 -8.30 7.17 -4.43
C ASP A 336 -9.58 6.33 -4.40
N GLY A 337 -10.74 6.97 -4.53
CA GLY A 337 -12.04 6.30 -4.56
C GLY A 337 -12.42 5.69 -3.20
N SER A 338 -11.86 6.15 -2.08
CA SER A 338 -12.30 5.84 -0.73
C SER A 338 -13.83 5.96 -0.54
N VAL A 339 -14.48 6.88 -1.27
CA VAL A 339 -15.95 7.02 -1.35
C VAL A 339 -16.66 5.74 -1.85
N ILE A 340 -15.98 4.92 -2.66
CA ILE A 340 -16.44 3.63 -3.18
C ILE A 340 -15.88 2.45 -2.38
N TYR A 341 -14.58 2.45 -2.10
CA TYR A 341 -13.84 1.30 -1.53
C TYR A 341 -13.79 1.29 0.01
N GLY A 342 -14.08 2.42 0.65
CA GLY A 342 -13.91 2.63 2.10
C GLY A 342 -12.51 3.12 2.44
N SER A 343 -12.34 3.60 3.68
CA SER A 343 -11.05 4.02 4.23
C SER A 343 -10.50 3.06 5.30
N THR A 344 -11.18 1.92 5.54
CA THR A 344 -10.78 0.93 6.54
C THR A 344 -10.81 -0.49 5.96
N PRO A 345 -9.92 -1.40 6.39
CA PRO A 345 -9.94 -2.79 5.94
C PRO A 345 -11.28 -3.49 6.19
N GLU A 346 -11.92 -3.18 7.32
CA GLU A 346 -13.21 -3.75 7.72
C GLU A 346 -14.32 -3.30 6.76
N ARG A 347 -14.35 -2.01 6.41
CA ARG A 347 -15.33 -1.47 5.45
C ARG A 347 -15.11 -2.05 4.06
N LEU A 348 -13.87 -2.11 3.60
CA LEU A 348 -13.54 -2.70 2.29
C LEU A 348 -13.97 -4.18 2.21
N LYS A 349 -13.69 -4.96 3.25
CA LYS A 349 -14.08 -6.37 3.34
C LYS A 349 -15.60 -6.55 3.24
N ALA A 350 -16.39 -5.65 3.84
CA ALA A 350 -17.85 -5.67 3.77
C ALA A 350 -18.42 -5.30 2.38
N LEU A 351 -17.60 -4.71 1.50
CA LEU A 351 -18.01 -4.24 0.17
C LEU A 351 -17.59 -5.21 -0.96
N ARG A 352 -16.80 -6.23 -0.68
CA ARG A 352 -16.26 -7.18 -1.67
C ARG A 352 -17.06 -8.47 -1.74
N THR A 353 -17.17 -9.04 -2.94
CA THR A 353 -17.73 -10.39 -3.13
C THR A 353 -16.73 -11.49 -2.81
N PHE A 354 -15.43 -11.17 -2.82
CA PHE A 354 -14.32 -12.13 -2.82
C PHE A 354 -14.41 -13.16 -3.96
N ARG A 355 -15.05 -12.76 -5.06
CA ARG A 355 -15.19 -13.55 -6.27
C ARG A 355 -15.02 -12.68 -7.52
N ASP A 356 -14.20 -13.16 -8.45
CA ASP A 356 -13.92 -12.54 -9.75
C ASP A 356 -13.40 -11.08 -9.66
N GLY A 357 -12.85 -10.69 -8.51
CA GLY A 357 -12.36 -9.35 -8.21
C GLY A 357 -13.44 -8.29 -8.03
N LYS A 358 -14.70 -8.68 -7.78
CA LYS A 358 -15.86 -7.76 -7.83
C LYS A 358 -16.22 -7.13 -6.48
N LEU A 359 -16.84 -5.96 -6.57
CA LEU A 359 -17.61 -5.33 -5.49
C LEU A 359 -19.04 -5.89 -5.45
N LEU A 360 -19.61 -5.92 -4.25
CA LEU A 360 -20.99 -6.31 -4.01
C LEU A 360 -21.96 -5.34 -4.68
N THR A 361 -23.08 -5.88 -5.15
CA THR A 361 -24.23 -5.15 -5.68
C THR A 361 -25.50 -5.78 -5.12
N GLY A 362 -26.62 -5.07 -5.10
CA GLY A 362 -27.91 -5.59 -4.64
C GLY A 362 -28.28 -6.92 -5.32
N HIS A 363 -28.78 -7.88 -4.54
CA HIS A 363 -29.09 -9.25 -4.99
C HIS A 363 -30.58 -9.49 -5.27
N ASP A 364 -31.45 -8.53 -4.95
CA ASP A 364 -32.90 -8.69 -5.09
C ASP A 364 -33.38 -8.26 -6.48
N SER A 365 -34.53 -8.80 -6.92
CA SER A 365 -35.14 -8.50 -8.21
C SER A 365 -35.34 -6.99 -8.47
N PHE A 366 -35.43 -6.19 -7.41
CA PHE A 366 -35.59 -4.74 -7.47
C PHE A 366 -34.25 -3.99 -7.49
N SER A 367 -33.22 -4.49 -6.81
CA SER A 367 -31.92 -3.83 -6.56
C SER A 367 -30.74 -4.39 -7.36
N SER A 368 -30.97 -5.36 -8.26
CA SER A 368 -29.93 -5.88 -9.16
C SER A 368 -29.19 -4.72 -9.85
N ASN A 369 -27.86 -4.67 -9.67
CA ASN A 369 -26.95 -3.62 -10.12
C ASN A 369 -27.03 -2.24 -9.42
N LEU A 370 -27.63 -2.13 -8.23
CA LEU A 370 -27.49 -1.00 -7.31
C LEU A 370 -26.44 -1.32 -6.22
N PRO A 371 -25.98 -0.33 -5.41
CA PRO A 371 -25.12 -0.62 -4.27
C PRO A 371 -25.80 -1.61 -3.31
N PRO A 372 -25.03 -2.42 -2.56
CA PRO A 372 -25.57 -3.33 -1.57
C PRO A 372 -26.28 -2.54 -0.46
N THR A 373 -27.15 -3.20 0.31
CA THR A 373 -27.88 -2.54 1.41
C THR A 373 -27.43 -3.07 2.78
N PHE A 374 -27.58 -2.28 3.84
CA PHE A 374 -27.15 -2.70 5.19
C PHE A 374 -27.83 -3.98 5.70
N GLU A 375 -29.09 -4.25 5.35
CA GLU A 375 -29.79 -5.49 5.77
C GLU A 375 -29.23 -6.75 5.10
N SER A 376 -28.70 -6.63 3.88
CA SER A 376 -28.06 -7.74 3.16
C SER A 376 -26.74 -8.21 3.79
N GLN A 377 -26.16 -7.39 4.69
CA GLN A 377 -24.89 -7.62 5.38
C GLN A 377 -25.13 -7.80 6.89
N ALA A 378 -25.75 -8.92 7.27
CA ALA A 378 -26.02 -9.25 8.67
C ALA A 378 -24.71 -9.26 9.51
N ASN A 379 -24.67 -8.42 10.56
CA ASN A 379 -23.78 -8.48 11.74
C ASN A 379 -22.43 -7.72 11.81
N SER A 380 -22.16 -6.62 11.11
CA SER A 380 -20.92 -5.85 11.42
C SER A 380 -20.95 -4.33 11.29
N LEU A 381 -21.95 -3.73 10.64
CA LEU A 381 -22.02 -2.27 10.44
C LEU A 381 -23.42 -1.80 10.83
N GLN A 382 -23.58 -1.32 12.07
CA GLN A 382 -24.86 -0.80 12.55
C GLN A 382 -25.32 0.36 11.65
N SER A 383 -26.58 0.28 11.20
CA SER A 383 -27.22 1.27 10.32
C SER A 383 -27.19 2.67 10.93
N SER A 384 -26.59 3.60 10.18
CA SER A 384 -26.83 5.04 10.30
C SER A 384 -28.29 5.35 10.04
N LEU A 385 -28.89 6.23 10.85
CA LEU A 385 -30.23 6.79 10.69
C LEU A 385 -30.52 7.15 9.21
N CYS A 386 -31.38 6.40 8.54
CA CYS A 386 -31.84 6.69 7.19
C CYS A 386 -33.34 6.43 7.08
N ALA A 387 -34.04 7.20 6.26
CA ALA A 387 -35.47 7.44 6.46
C ALA A 387 -36.39 6.66 5.51
N SER A 388 -35.93 5.53 4.98
CA SER A 388 -36.65 4.75 3.98
C SER A 388 -38.07 4.37 4.44
N THR A 389 -39.08 4.78 3.66
CA THR A 389 -40.50 4.62 4.01
C THR A 389 -41.16 3.34 3.50
N GLU A 390 -40.50 2.56 2.64
CA GLU A 390 -41.03 1.30 2.10
C GLU A 390 -39.92 0.25 1.95
N SER A 391 -39.90 -0.77 2.82
CA SER A 391 -39.20 -2.08 2.71
C SER A 391 -37.81 -2.17 2.03
N GLY A 392 -37.07 -1.07 1.87
CA GLY A 392 -35.80 -0.99 1.16
C GLY A 392 -34.74 -0.41 2.08
N SER A 393 -33.72 -1.20 2.37
CA SER A 393 -32.61 -0.82 3.23
C SER A 393 -31.68 0.20 2.58
N CYS A 394 -30.96 0.94 3.41
CA CYS A 394 -30.07 2.01 2.93
C CYS A 394 -28.84 1.45 2.25
N PHE A 395 -28.36 2.19 1.25
CA PHE A 395 -27.19 1.78 0.48
C PHE A 395 -25.94 1.82 1.34
N LEU A 396 -25.11 0.81 1.11
CA LEU A 396 -23.80 0.60 1.70
C LEU A 396 -22.76 0.85 0.60
N SER A 397 -21.80 1.73 0.87
CA SER A 397 -20.68 2.04 -0.02
C SER A 397 -19.45 2.41 0.82
N GLY A 398 -18.36 2.86 0.20
CA GLY A 398 -17.17 3.31 0.92
C GLY A 398 -17.46 4.44 1.91
N SER A 399 -18.38 5.35 1.56
CA SER A 399 -18.87 6.43 2.42
C SER A 399 -20.35 6.27 2.81
N ASN A 400 -20.71 6.76 4.00
CA ASN A 400 -22.11 6.87 4.46
C ASN A 400 -22.89 7.98 3.73
N HIS A 401 -22.20 8.89 3.04
CA HIS A 401 -22.82 9.96 2.24
C HIS A 401 -23.51 9.46 0.97
N VAL A 402 -23.35 8.17 0.62
CA VAL A 402 -24.02 7.55 -0.53
C VAL A 402 -25.53 7.79 -0.53
N ASN A 403 -26.15 7.82 0.66
CA ASN A 403 -27.59 8.02 0.81
C ASN A 403 -28.02 9.50 0.81
N PHE A 404 -27.09 10.46 0.75
CA PHE A 404 -27.41 11.89 0.91
C PHE A 404 -28.45 12.39 -0.11
N LEU A 405 -28.28 12.03 -1.38
CA LEU A 405 -29.22 12.30 -2.47
C LEU A 405 -29.23 11.12 -3.46
N PRO A 406 -30.34 10.85 -4.15
CA PRO A 406 -30.42 9.86 -5.22
C PRO A 406 -29.39 10.08 -6.34
N SER A 407 -29.03 11.34 -6.61
CA SER A 407 -27.97 11.69 -7.56
C SER A 407 -26.58 11.29 -7.08
N THR A 408 -26.31 11.39 -5.77
CA THR A 408 -25.07 10.88 -5.16
C THR A 408 -25.01 9.36 -5.29
N ALA A 409 -26.06 8.65 -4.86
CA ALA A 409 -26.14 7.19 -4.99
C ALA A 409 -26.02 6.73 -6.45
N SER A 410 -26.54 7.50 -7.41
CA SER A 410 -26.39 7.24 -8.85
C SER A 410 -24.93 7.26 -9.29
N LEU A 411 -24.13 8.25 -8.85
CA LEU A 411 -22.70 8.31 -9.16
C LEU A 411 -21.92 7.16 -8.51
N HIS A 412 -22.21 6.83 -7.25
CA HIS A 412 -21.62 5.65 -6.60
C HIS A 412 -21.93 4.37 -7.38
N THR A 413 -23.17 4.22 -7.84
CA THR A 413 -23.59 3.07 -8.63
C THR A 413 -22.79 2.94 -9.91
N ILE A 414 -22.58 4.04 -10.64
CA ILE A 414 -21.79 4.04 -11.89
C ILE A 414 -20.35 3.62 -11.65
N TRP A 415 -19.71 4.07 -10.57
CA TRP A 415 -18.33 3.69 -10.28
C TRP A 415 -18.17 2.26 -9.73
N ILE A 416 -19.16 1.76 -8.97
CA ILE A 416 -19.20 0.33 -8.58
C ILE A 416 -19.35 -0.55 -9.83
N ARG A 417 -20.25 -0.17 -10.75
CA ARG A 417 -20.41 -0.86 -12.04
C ARG A 417 -19.12 -0.79 -12.86
N GLN A 418 -18.46 0.36 -12.90
CA GLN A 418 -17.21 0.53 -13.65
C GLN A 418 -16.11 -0.38 -13.11
N HIS A 419 -15.96 -0.49 -11.79
CA HIS A 419 -15.02 -1.44 -11.18
C HIS A 419 -15.36 -2.89 -11.59
N ASN A 420 -16.62 -3.30 -11.47
CA ASN A 420 -17.05 -4.66 -11.82
C ASN A 420 -16.91 -4.96 -13.32
N ASN A 421 -17.10 -3.95 -14.18
CA ASN A 421 -16.90 -4.03 -15.62
C ASN A 421 -15.41 -4.22 -15.96
N ILE A 422 -14.52 -3.41 -15.36
CA ILE A 422 -13.07 -3.56 -15.51
C ILE A 422 -12.63 -4.95 -15.03
N ALA A 423 -13.06 -5.39 -13.83
CA ALA A 423 -12.72 -6.70 -13.29
C ALA A 423 -13.17 -7.85 -14.22
N ALA A 424 -14.38 -7.77 -14.78
CA ALA A 424 -14.88 -8.77 -15.74
C ALA A 424 -14.08 -8.82 -17.05
N GLN A 425 -13.69 -7.66 -17.58
CA GLN A 425 -12.84 -7.58 -18.77
C GLN A 425 -11.43 -8.11 -18.48
N LEU A 426 -10.82 -7.73 -17.36
CA LEU A 426 -9.52 -8.23 -16.94
C LEU A 426 -9.54 -9.75 -16.71
N LEU A 427 -10.62 -10.31 -16.16
CA LEU A 427 -10.79 -11.75 -16.03
C LEU A 427 -10.86 -12.43 -17.41
N THR A 428 -11.47 -11.79 -18.41
CA THR A 428 -11.54 -12.33 -19.78
C THR A 428 -10.16 -12.31 -20.44
N ILE A 429 -9.38 -11.24 -20.22
CA ILE A 429 -8.03 -11.08 -20.76
C ILE A 429 -7.02 -11.98 -20.04
N ASN A 430 -7.16 -12.09 -18.71
CA ASN A 430 -6.30 -12.83 -17.80
C ASN A 430 -7.10 -13.84 -16.94
N PRO A 431 -7.57 -14.96 -17.51
CA PRO A 431 -8.45 -15.92 -16.82
C PRO A 431 -7.86 -16.59 -15.58
N LYS A 432 -6.54 -16.44 -15.37
CA LYS A 432 -5.78 -17.10 -14.31
C LYS A 432 -5.41 -16.16 -13.15
N TRP A 433 -5.75 -14.87 -13.24
CA TRP A 433 -5.53 -13.95 -12.12
C TRP A 433 -6.41 -14.32 -10.92
N THR A 434 -5.85 -14.16 -9.72
CA THR A 434 -6.62 -14.38 -8.48
C THR A 434 -7.64 -13.28 -8.27
N ASP A 435 -8.65 -13.54 -7.41
CA ASP A 435 -9.63 -12.52 -7.00
C ASP A 435 -8.96 -11.22 -6.53
N GLU A 436 -7.91 -11.35 -5.71
CA GLU A 436 -7.18 -10.19 -5.17
C GLU A 436 -6.46 -9.39 -6.26
N GLN A 437 -5.83 -10.08 -7.21
CA GLN A 437 -5.16 -9.41 -8.33
C GLN A 437 -6.15 -8.66 -9.23
N LEU A 438 -7.29 -9.29 -9.54
CA LEU A 438 -8.36 -8.67 -10.31
C LEU A 438 -8.93 -7.44 -9.59
N PHE A 439 -9.21 -7.57 -8.29
CA PHE A 439 -9.73 -6.49 -7.47
C PHE A 439 -8.77 -5.30 -7.43
N GLU A 440 -7.49 -5.51 -7.09
CA GLU A 440 -6.53 -4.41 -6.94
C GLU A 440 -6.19 -3.74 -8.27
N GLU A 441 -6.08 -4.48 -9.39
CA GLU A 441 -5.89 -3.86 -10.71
C GLU A 441 -7.15 -3.12 -11.17
N ALA A 442 -8.35 -3.67 -10.97
CA ALA A 442 -9.60 -2.98 -11.30
C ALA A 442 -9.77 -1.70 -10.47
N ARG A 443 -9.50 -1.75 -9.16
CA ARG A 443 -9.46 -0.58 -8.27
C ARG A 443 -8.47 0.46 -8.78
N ARG A 444 -7.24 0.05 -9.08
CA ARG A 444 -6.17 0.94 -9.55
C ARG A 444 -6.52 1.64 -10.87
N ILE A 445 -7.11 0.93 -11.83
CA ILE A 445 -7.56 1.52 -13.10
C ILE A 445 -8.73 2.48 -12.86
N ALA A 446 -9.77 2.08 -12.11
CA ALA A 446 -10.92 2.94 -11.83
C ALA A 446 -10.50 4.23 -11.12
N VAL A 447 -9.56 4.15 -10.17
CA VAL A 447 -8.98 5.33 -9.49
C VAL A 447 -8.23 6.22 -10.48
N ALA A 448 -7.41 5.65 -11.36
CA ALA A 448 -6.71 6.42 -12.39
C ALA A 448 -7.70 7.14 -13.33
N GLN A 449 -8.82 6.50 -13.67
CA GLN A 449 -9.92 7.11 -14.43
C GLN A 449 -10.57 8.28 -13.68
N MET A 450 -10.88 8.12 -12.39
CA MET A 450 -11.43 9.19 -11.54
C MET A 450 -10.48 10.38 -11.43
N GLN A 451 -9.19 10.11 -11.23
CA GLN A 451 -8.13 11.12 -11.21
C GLN A 451 -8.05 11.85 -12.55
N HIS A 452 -7.99 11.12 -13.67
CA HIS A 452 -7.91 11.71 -15.00
C HIS A 452 -9.11 12.62 -15.30
N VAL A 453 -10.35 12.12 -15.11
CA VAL A 453 -11.58 12.91 -15.30
C VAL A 453 -11.57 14.18 -14.44
N THR A 454 -11.19 14.07 -13.16
CA THR A 454 -11.19 15.21 -12.24
C THR A 454 -10.22 16.30 -12.70
N TYR A 455 -8.99 15.93 -13.04
CA TYR A 455 -7.96 16.91 -13.43
C TYR A 455 -8.10 17.40 -14.87
N ASN A 456 -8.66 16.60 -15.79
CA ASN A 456 -8.78 16.93 -17.21
C ASN A 456 -10.10 17.67 -17.55
N GLU A 457 -11.23 17.25 -16.98
CA GLU A 457 -12.56 17.77 -17.36
C GLU A 457 -13.13 18.72 -16.30
N PHE A 458 -13.00 18.40 -15.01
CA PHE A 458 -13.67 19.14 -13.92
C PHE A 458 -12.90 20.39 -13.47
N LEU A 459 -11.63 20.25 -13.08
CA LEU A 459 -10.83 21.36 -12.54
C LEU A 459 -10.73 22.58 -13.48
N PRO A 460 -10.55 22.44 -14.81
CA PRO A 460 -10.52 23.58 -15.73
C PRO A 460 -11.78 24.45 -15.71
N ILE A 461 -12.95 23.90 -15.38
CA ILE A 461 -14.22 24.63 -15.27
C ILE A 461 -14.30 25.33 -13.91
N VAL A 462 -13.90 24.64 -12.83
CA VAL A 462 -14.01 25.16 -11.46
C VAL A 462 -13.04 26.31 -11.21
N VAL A 463 -11.73 26.09 -11.42
CA VAL A 463 -10.67 27.08 -11.13
C VAL A 463 -10.25 27.92 -12.33
N GLY A 464 -10.73 27.55 -13.53
CA GLY A 464 -10.37 28.19 -14.79
C GLY A 464 -9.06 27.65 -15.39
N ARG A 465 -8.95 27.70 -16.72
CA ARG A 465 -7.78 27.19 -17.48
C ARG A 465 -6.46 27.86 -17.12
N GLU A 466 -6.49 29.14 -16.73
CA GLU A 466 -5.29 29.88 -16.31
C GLU A 466 -4.72 29.32 -15.01
N SER A 467 -5.54 29.18 -13.96
CA SER A 467 -5.14 28.58 -12.69
C SER A 467 -4.76 27.10 -12.85
N TRP A 468 -5.52 26.36 -13.66
CA TRP A 468 -5.26 24.96 -13.99
C TRP A 468 -3.84 24.76 -14.56
N ALA A 469 -3.41 25.62 -15.48
CA ALA A 469 -2.04 25.59 -16.01
C ALA A 469 -1.02 26.11 -14.97
N LYS A 470 -1.29 27.25 -14.33
CA LYS A 470 -0.38 27.90 -13.36
C LYS A 470 0.02 26.99 -12.20
N TYR A 471 -0.92 26.19 -11.69
CA TYR A 471 -0.69 25.29 -10.56
C TYR A 471 -0.23 23.88 -10.99
N GLY A 472 0.02 23.62 -12.28
CA GLY A 472 0.47 22.31 -12.75
C GLY A 472 -0.58 21.20 -12.64
N LEU A 473 -1.87 21.57 -12.69
CA LEU A 473 -2.99 20.63 -12.55
C LEU A 473 -3.30 19.90 -13.85
N ARG A 474 -2.80 20.39 -14.98
CA ARG A 474 -2.96 19.73 -16.28
C ARG A 474 -2.30 18.34 -16.27
N PRO A 475 -3.02 17.26 -16.64
CA PRO A 475 -2.40 15.97 -16.90
C PRO A 475 -1.45 16.02 -18.10
N GLU A 476 -0.46 15.14 -18.12
CA GLU A 476 0.47 15.05 -19.25
C GLU A 476 -0.23 14.47 -20.48
N VAL A 477 0.22 14.88 -21.66
CA VAL A 477 -0.31 14.38 -22.93
C VAL A 477 0.33 13.05 -23.31
N GLU A 478 1.63 12.91 -23.02
CA GLU A 478 2.46 11.74 -23.31
C GLU A 478 3.51 11.55 -22.22
N GLY A 479 4.13 10.36 -22.16
CA GLY A 479 5.16 10.05 -21.16
C GLY A 479 4.65 10.01 -19.71
N PHE A 480 5.59 10.15 -18.78
CA PHE A 480 5.36 10.11 -17.34
C PHE A 480 5.39 11.51 -16.72
N TYR A 481 4.78 11.64 -15.54
CA TYR A 481 4.86 12.84 -14.72
C TYR A 481 6.12 12.84 -13.84
N GLU A 482 6.89 13.92 -13.89
CA GLU A 482 8.21 14.02 -13.25
C GLU A 482 8.25 14.91 -12.00
N HIS A 483 7.12 15.49 -11.58
CA HIS A 483 7.09 16.49 -10.50
C HIS A 483 6.52 15.99 -9.17
N TYR A 484 6.50 14.67 -8.96
CA TYR A 484 6.28 14.07 -7.65
C TYR A 484 7.40 14.52 -6.68
N ASP A 485 7.03 14.87 -5.46
CA ASP A 485 7.97 15.34 -4.44
C ASP A 485 7.58 14.79 -3.06
N LEU A 486 8.45 13.96 -2.49
CA LEU A 486 8.26 13.32 -1.19
C LEU A 486 8.13 14.34 -0.04
N ASN A 487 8.62 15.57 -0.22
CA ASN A 487 8.51 16.63 0.79
C ASN A 487 7.17 17.34 0.77
N VAL A 488 6.35 17.13 -0.27
CA VAL A 488 5.01 17.72 -0.36
C VAL A 488 4.06 16.91 0.50
N ASP A 489 3.55 17.54 1.56
CA ASP A 489 2.47 17.00 2.36
C ASP A 489 1.12 17.07 1.58
N PRO A 490 0.53 15.92 1.19
CA PRO A 490 -0.70 15.80 0.41
C PRO A 490 -1.97 15.86 1.28
N THR A 491 -1.83 15.95 2.61
CA THR A 491 -2.96 15.98 3.54
C THR A 491 -3.91 17.13 3.19
N VAL A 492 -5.22 16.88 3.26
CA VAL A 492 -6.22 17.90 2.92
C VAL A 492 -6.07 19.13 3.80
N LEU A 493 -6.11 20.30 3.16
CA LEU A 493 -6.13 21.61 3.79
C LEU A 493 -7.41 21.78 4.60
N ASN A 494 -7.25 22.19 5.86
CA ASN A 494 -8.38 22.45 6.74
C ASN A 494 -9.32 23.53 6.17
N SER A 495 -8.78 24.56 5.51
CA SER A 495 -9.58 25.60 4.84
C SER A 495 -10.34 25.10 3.61
N PHE A 496 -9.83 24.07 2.92
CA PHE A 496 -10.56 23.40 1.85
C PHE A 496 -11.71 22.58 2.44
N ALA A 497 -11.44 21.72 3.42
CA ALA A 497 -12.46 20.88 4.05
C ALA A 497 -13.57 21.70 4.73
N ALA A 498 -13.22 22.61 5.64
CA ALA A 498 -14.20 23.31 6.47
C ALA A 498 -14.95 24.46 5.76
N SER A 499 -14.50 24.87 4.57
CA SER A 499 -15.02 26.09 3.92
C SER A 499 -15.03 26.01 2.40
N VAL A 500 -13.86 26.10 1.74
CA VAL A 500 -13.79 26.36 0.28
C VAL A 500 -14.34 25.20 -0.55
N GLY A 501 -14.07 23.95 -0.13
CA GLY A 501 -14.53 22.74 -0.81
C GLY A 501 -16.04 22.58 -0.82
N GLN A 502 -16.76 23.21 0.12
CA GLN A 502 -18.21 23.12 0.26
C GLN A 502 -18.99 24.14 -0.59
N PHE A 503 -18.31 24.90 -1.46
CA PHE A 503 -18.97 25.89 -2.34
C PHE A 503 -20.07 25.26 -3.21
N PHE A 504 -19.97 23.96 -3.51
CA PHE A 504 -20.92 23.27 -4.39
C PHE A 504 -22.37 23.27 -3.83
N PHE A 505 -22.55 23.42 -2.50
CA PHE A 505 -23.88 23.58 -1.90
C PHE A 505 -24.62 24.85 -2.36
N THR A 506 -23.89 25.85 -2.85
CA THR A 506 -24.46 27.11 -3.37
C THR A 506 -24.95 27.00 -4.82
N ILE A 507 -24.51 25.98 -5.56
CA ILE A 507 -24.81 25.82 -7.00
C ILE A 507 -25.80 24.70 -7.31
N PHE A 508 -26.34 24.02 -6.29
CA PHE A 508 -27.40 23.04 -6.48
C PHE A 508 -28.71 23.70 -6.93
N GLU A 509 -29.44 22.99 -7.77
CA GLU A 509 -30.84 23.31 -8.10
C GLU A 509 -31.78 22.95 -6.94
N GLY A 510 -32.88 23.67 -6.73
CA GLY A 510 -33.78 23.43 -5.60
C GLY A 510 -34.67 22.18 -5.75
N ARG A 511 -34.70 21.56 -6.93
CA ARG A 511 -35.60 20.46 -7.28
C ARG A 511 -34.85 19.41 -8.06
N LEU A 512 -35.15 18.14 -7.81
CA LEU A 512 -34.65 17.02 -8.61
C LEU A 512 -35.82 16.42 -9.38
N ALA A 513 -35.60 16.13 -10.66
CA ALA A 513 -36.55 15.43 -11.50
C ALA A 513 -35.89 14.20 -12.12
N GLN A 514 -36.72 13.25 -12.55
CA GLN A 514 -36.27 12.14 -13.39
C GLN A 514 -36.67 12.42 -14.83
N TYR A 515 -35.83 11.98 -15.77
CA TYR A 515 -36.07 12.13 -17.19
C TYR A 515 -36.16 10.79 -17.89
N ASP A 516 -37.22 10.61 -18.67
CA ASP A 516 -37.33 9.46 -19.56
C ASP A 516 -36.38 9.54 -20.77
N VAL A 517 -36.35 8.46 -21.54
CA VAL A 517 -35.57 8.36 -22.78
C VAL A 517 -36.00 9.46 -23.78
N GLY A 518 -37.30 9.76 -23.85
CA GLY A 518 -37.88 10.79 -24.73
C GLY A 518 -37.62 12.23 -24.28
N GLY A 519 -37.08 12.44 -23.08
CA GLY A 519 -36.85 13.76 -22.50
C GLY A 519 -38.05 14.33 -21.72
N THR A 520 -39.08 13.55 -21.46
CA THR A 520 -40.20 13.94 -20.60
C THR A 520 -39.76 13.97 -19.13
N ARG A 521 -40.13 15.04 -18.43
CA ARG A 521 -39.87 15.21 -17.00
C ARG A 521 -40.91 14.45 -16.17
N SER A 522 -40.47 13.60 -15.27
CA SER A 522 -41.30 12.83 -14.34
C SER A 522 -40.77 12.95 -12.91
N LEU A 523 -41.63 12.65 -11.93
CA LEU A 523 -41.27 12.56 -10.49
C LEU A 523 -40.46 13.76 -9.97
N GLU A 524 -40.80 14.99 -10.36
CA GLU A 524 -40.11 16.20 -9.88
C GLU A 524 -40.53 16.55 -8.45
N ARG A 525 -39.57 16.57 -7.52
CA ARG A 525 -39.81 17.01 -6.14
C ARG A 525 -38.69 17.95 -5.65
N PRO A 526 -38.98 18.78 -4.63
CA PRO A 526 -37.95 19.56 -3.94
C PRO A 526 -36.84 18.67 -3.36
N LEU A 527 -35.59 19.16 -3.32
CA LEU A 527 -34.45 18.37 -2.84
C LEU A 527 -34.61 17.87 -1.41
N ASN A 528 -35.24 18.64 -0.53
CA ASN A 528 -35.42 18.26 0.87
C ASN A 528 -36.23 16.97 1.04
N GLU A 529 -37.01 16.59 0.02
CA GLU A 529 -37.80 15.37 0.04
C GLU A 529 -37.01 14.11 -0.29
N TYR A 530 -35.81 14.26 -0.85
CA TYR A 530 -34.93 13.15 -1.21
C TYR A 530 -33.78 12.93 -0.23
N LEU A 531 -33.59 13.84 0.73
CA LEU A 531 -32.45 13.80 1.63
C LEU A 531 -32.48 12.54 2.49
N ASN A 532 -31.43 11.72 2.38
CA ASN A 532 -31.26 10.49 3.16
C ASN A 532 -32.39 9.46 2.96
N ASP A 533 -33.01 9.48 1.78
CA ASP A 533 -34.04 8.54 1.35
C ASP A 533 -33.68 7.91 -0.03
N PRO A 534 -33.20 6.66 -0.05
CA PRO A 534 -32.88 5.96 -1.29
C PRO A 534 -34.11 5.40 -2.03
N GLY A 535 -35.33 5.52 -1.46
CA GLY A 535 -36.56 4.90 -1.96
C GLY A 535 -36.82 5.09 -3.45
N THR A 536 -36.47 6.27 -3.97
CA THR A 536 -36.72 6.65 -5.37
C THR A 536 -35.84 5.94 -6.40
N LEU A 537 -34.76 5.27 -5.98
CA LEU A 537 -33.89 4.48 -6.86
C LEU A 537 -34.35 3.04 -7.05
N PHE A 538 -35.27 2.54 -6.21
CA PHE A 538 -35.76 1.16 -6.27
C PHE A 538 -36.89 0.95 -7.30
N TYR A 539 -37.51 2.03 -7.80
CA TYR A 539 -38.64 2.00 -8.75
C TYR A 539 -38.28 2.62 -10.14
N SER A 540 -39.19 2.55 -11.13
CA SER A 540 -38.91 2.62 -12.59
C SER A 540 -38.05 3.79 -13.10
N GLU A 541 -37.22 3.49 -14.12
CA GLU A 541 -36.12 4.28 -14.74
C GLU A 541 -34.85 4.51 -13.89
N LYS A 542 -34.86 4.07 -12.61
CA LYS A 542 -33.71 3.86 -11.73
C LYS A 542 -32.68 5.00 -11.80
N VAL A 543 -31.41 4.65 -12.02
CA VAL A 543 -30.24 5.53 -12.08
C VAL A 543 -30.22 6.37 -13.36
N ASN A 544 -30.73 5.83 -14.48
CA ASN A 544 -30.65 6.48 -15.79
C ASN A 544 -31.45 7.78 -15.84
N GLY A 545 -32.66 7.80 -15.25
CA GLY A 545 -33.50 9.00 -15.24
C GLY A 545 -32.84 10.17 -14.49
N ILE A 546 -32.11 9.86 -13.42
CA ILE A 546 -31.35 10.85 -12.64
C ILE A 546 -30.08 11.27 -13.40
N LEU A 547 -29.36 10.35 -14.04
CA LEU A 547 -28.20 10.72 -14.87
C LEU A 547 -28.60 11.64 -16.02
N ARG A 548 -29.76 11.41 -16.66
CA ARG A 548 -30.30 12.31 -17.70
C ARG A 548 -30.62 13.70 -17.15
N TYR A 549 -31.14 13.79 -15.92
CA TYR A 549 -31.30 15.06 -15.21
C TYR A 549 -29.94 15.75 -15.02
N LEU A 550 -28.94 15.02 -14.51
CA LEU A 550 -27.60 15.57 -14.25
C LEU A 550 -26.91 16.09 -15.52
N LEU A 551 -27.14 15.43 -16.66
CA LEU A 551 -26.58 15.83 -17.95
C LEU A 551 -27.31 17.01 -18.61
N ARG A 552 -28.56 17.30 -18.26
CA ARG A 552 -29.40 18.29 -18.94
C ARG A 552 -29.55 19.59 -18.16
N GLU A 553 -29.78 19.48 -16.85
CA GLU A 553 -30.14 20.64 -16.04
C GLU A 553 -28.94 21.51 -15.72
N PRO A 554 -29.04 22.83 -15.92
CA PRO A 554 -27.95 23.75 -15.62
C PRO A 554 -27.79 23.97 -14.11
N ILE A 555 -26.58 24.29 -13.67
CA ILE A 555 -26.31 24.72 -12.29
C ILE A 555 -26.76 26.16 -12.05
N GLN A 556 -26.96 26.49 -10.77
CA GLN A 556 -27.02 27.88 -10.32
C GLN A 556 -25.62 28.52 -10.36
N ARG A 557 -25.55 29.85 -10.51
CA ARG A 557 -24.27 30.56 -10.49
C ARG A 557 -23.70 30.56 -9.07
N PRO A 558 -22.41 30.27 -8.81
CA PRO A 558 -21.83 30.41 -7.48
C PRO A 558 -22.02 31.82 -6.90
N GLY A 559 -22.37 31.91 -5.62
CA GLY A 559 -22.54 33.20 -4.94
C GLY A 559 -22.99 33.09 -3.49
N LEU A 560 -23.29 34.25 -2.89
CA LEU A 560 -23.89 34.36 -1.55
C LEU A 560 -25.38 34.00 -1.58
N HIS A 561 -25.68 32.76 -1.90
CA HIS A 561 -27.03 32.22 -1.87
C HIS A 561 -26.99 30.71 -1.66
N MET A 562 -28.10 30.15 -1.24
CA MET A 562 -28.29 28.71 -1.09
C MET A 562 -29.79 28.43 -1.22
N THR A 563 -30.15 27.30 -1.85
CA THR A 563 -31.57 26.95 -1.99
C THR A 563 -32.21 26.79 -0.61
N ASP A 564 -33.50 27.15 -0.50
CA ASP A 564 -34.28 26.98 0.73
C ASP A 564 -34.28 25.52 1.23
N GLU A 565 -34.06 24.58 0.31
CA GLU A 565 -33.97 23.14 0.60
C GLU A 565 -32.76 22.78 1.48
N PHE A 566 -31.65 23.52 1.37
CA PHE A 566 -30.47 23.37 2.23
C PHE A 566 -30.38 24.43 3.34
N ARG A 567 -30.80 25.68 3.08
CA ARG A 567 -30.69 26.78 4.06
C ARG A 567 -31.70 26.69 5.21
N ASP A 568 -32.85 26.06 5.00
CA ASP A 568 -33.94 26.11 5.98
C ASP A 568 -34.71 24.80 6.13
N LYS A 569 -34.63 23.92 5.13
CA LYS A 569 -35.38 22.67 5.06
C LYS A 569 -34.49 21.43 5.05
N LEU A 570 -33.20 21.56 5.39
CA LEU A 570 -32.29 20.41 5.47
C LEU A 570 -32.85 19.37 6.45
N PHE A 571 -33.11 18.15 5.98
CA PHE A 571 -33.78 17.05 6.70
C PHE A 571 -35.18 17.39 7.27
N LYS A 572 -35.89 18.37 6.70
CA LYS A 572 -37.22 18.78 7.16
C LYS A 572 -38.28 17.69 6.97
N ASN A 573 -38.18 16.80 5.99
CA ASN A 573 -39.22 15.80 5.73
C ASN A 573 -39.50 14.84 6.89
N HIS A 574 -38.69 14.90 7.95
CA HIS A 574 -38.86 14.12 9.16
C HIS A 574 -39.20 14.99 10.39
N GLY A 575 -39.62 16.25 10.22
CA GLY A 575 -40.05 17.14 11.32
C GLY A 575 -40.71 18.45 10.84
N ASN A 576 -41.16 19.29 11.78
CA ASN A 576 -41.84 20.56 11.43
C ASN A 576 -40.87 21.70 11.01
N LEU A 577 -39.57 21.55 11.31
CA LEU A 577 -38.51 22.53 11.02
C LEU A 577 -37.30 21.78 10.44
N GLY A 578 -36.57 22.36 9.48
CA GLY A 578 -35.29 21.83 8.99
C GLY A 578 -34.08 22.54 9.62
N LEU A 579 -32.87 22.13 9.25
CA LEU A 579 -31.62 22.81 9.63
C LEU A 579 -31.17 23.83 8.57
N ASP A 580 -30.22 24.67 8.94
CA ASP A 580 -29.60 25.68 8.08
C ASP A 580 -28.16 25.32 7.75
N LEU A 581 -27.93 24.79 6.55
CA LEU A 581 -26.61 24.36 6.11
C LEU A 581 -25.62 25.53 5.99
N ALA A 582 -26.06 26.72 5.58
CA ALA A 582 -25.18 27.89 5.48
C ALA A 582 -24.69 28.31 6.88
N ALA A 583 -25.60 28.35 7.87
CA ALA A 583 -25.22 28.62 9.26
C ALA A 583 -24.28 27.54 9.82
N LEU A 584 -24.52 26.26 9.50
CA LEU A 584 -23.66 25.14 9.91
C LEU A 584 -22.25 25.27 9.32
N ILE A 585 -22.11 25.57 8.01
CA ILE A 585 -20.79 25.75 7.37
C ILE A 585 -20.02 26.92 8.00
N LEU A 586 -20.69 28.06 8.25
CA LEU A 586 -20.05 29.19 8.93
C LEU A 586 -19.59 28.83 10.35
N GLN A 587 -20.41 28.08 11.08
CA GLN A 587 -20.08 27.61 12.42
C GLN A 587 -18.90 26.61 12.38
N THR A 588 -18.86 25.71 11.40
CA THR A 588 -17.76 24.78 11.17
C THR A 588 -16.46 25.51 10.86
N GLY A 589 -16.46 26.50 9.97
CA GLY A 589 -15.27 27.32 9.70
C GLY A 589 -14.71 28.01 10.95
N ARG A 590 -15.59 28.46 11.84
CA ARG A 590 -15.21 29.08 13.12
C ARG A 590 -14.70 28.07 14.14
N ASP A 591 -15.34 26.90 14.26
CA ASP A 591 -14.88 25.79 15.11
C ASP A 591 -13.49 25.29 14.70
N HIS A 592 -13.25 25.21 13.39
CA HIS A 592 -11.97 24.83 12.81
C HIS A 592 -10.91 25.93 12.91
N GLY A 593 -11.24 27.12 13.41
CA GLY A 593 -10.28 28.23 13.52
C GLY A 593 -9.77 28.70 12.16
N ILE A 594 -10.62 28.71 11.12
CA ILE A 594 -10.23 29.18 9.80
C ILE A 594 -9.97 30.70 9.84
N PRO A 595 -8.80 31.18 9.40
CA PRO A 595 -8.51 32.61 9.32
C PRO A 595 -9.52 33.38 8.47
N SER A 596 -9.68 34.68 8.74
CA SER A 596 -10.63 35.52 8.00
C SER A 596 -10.26 35.63 6.52
N TYR A 597 -11.23 36.03 5.71
CA TYR A 597 -11.05 36.22 4.27
C TYR A 597 -9.84 37.11 3.95
N THR A 598 -9.65 38.20 4.70
CA THR A 598 -8.58 39.19 4.44
C THR A 598 -7.18 38.57 4.51
N ILE A 599 -6.96 37.62 5.42
CA ILE A 599 -5.68 36.91 5.59
C ILE A 599 -5.44 35.97 4.40
N TRP A 600 -6.47 35.22 4.00
CA TRP A 600 -6.39 34.32 2.85
C TRP A 600 -6.19 35.05 1.53
N ARG A 601 -6.91 36.16 1.33
CA ARG A 601 -6.77 37.00 0.15
C ARG A 601 -5.33 37.50 0.00
N ASP A 602 -4.75 38.03 1.08
CA ASP A 602 -3.36 38.49 1.07
C ASP A 602 -2.40 37.34 0.76
N ARG A 603 -2.59 36.18 1.41
CA ARG A 603 -1.79 34.97 1.16
C ARG A 603 -1.87 34.46 -0.28
N CYS A 604 -3.02 34.61 -0.92
CA CYS A 604 -3.26 34.24 -2.32
C CYS A 604 -2.84 35.33 -3.32
N GLY A 605 -2.23 36.43 -2.86
CA GLY A 605 -1.69 37.50 -3.71
C GLY A 605 -2.72 38.57 -4.12
N GLY A 606 -3.90 38.58 -3.51
CA GLY A 606 -4.93 39.62 -3.72
C GLY A 606 -4.71 40.89 -2.90
N GLY A 607 -3.65 40.91 -2.06
CA GLY A 607 -3.27 42.02 -1.18
C GLY A 607 -4.16 42.18 0.05
N LYS A 608 -3.59 42.78 1.11
CA LYS A 608 -4.32 43.09 2.34
C LYS A 608 -5.36 44.21 2.11
N ILE A 609 -6.58 43.97 2.59
CA ILE A 609 -7.66 44.95 2.62
C ILE A 609 -7.97 45.37 4.06
N THR A 610 -8.32 46.65 4.24
CA THR A 610 -8.58 47.24 5.58
C THR A 610 -9.94 47.95 5.67
N SER A 611 -10.66 48.11 4.57
CA SER A 611 -12.00 48.69 4.57
C SER A 611 -12.92 47.99 3.56
N PHE A 612 -14.24 48.07 3.80
CA PHE A 612 -15.26 47.49 2.92
C PHE A 612 -15.29 48.14 1.53
N GLU A 613 -14.87 49.40 1.40
CA GLU A 613 -14.87 50.17 0.17
C GLU A 613 -13.89 49.59 -0.87
N GLN A 614 -12.78 49.00 -0.40
CA GLN A 614 -11.77 48.38 -1.26
C GLN A 614 -12.31 47.15 -1.99
N LEU A 615 -13.40 46.55 -1.50
CA LEU A 615 -14.04 45.37 -2.10
C LEU A 615 -14.99 45.70 -3.26
N LYS A 616 -15.25 46.99 -3.55
CA LYS A 616 -16.28 47.41 -4.52
C LYS A 616 -16.08 46.81 -5.92
N ASP A 617 -14.83 46.74 -6.37
CA ASP A 617 -14.49 46.22 -7.70
C ASP A 617 -14.26 44.71 -7.72
N ASP A 618 -14.11 44.09 -6.53
CA ASP A 618 -13.82 42.67 -6.38
C ASP A 618 -15.08 41.80 -6.25
N LEU A 619 -16.19 42.35 -5.74
CA LEU A 619 -17.40 41.58 -5.43
C LEU A 619 -18.43 41.58 -6.55
N THR A 620 -19.08 40.43 -6.74
CA THR A 620 -20.31 40.33 -7.52
C THR A 620 -21.42 41.07 -6.78
N ASP A 621 -22.18 41.92 -7.49
CA ASP A 621 -23.29 42.70 -6.93
C ASP A 621 -22.92 43.50 -5.66
N ALA A 622 -21.73 44.11 -5.65
CA ALA A 622 -21.17 44.85 -4.51
C ALA A 622 -22.13 45.90 -3.91
N HIS A 623 -22.98 46.51 -4.73
CA HIS A 623 -23.99 47.49 -4.30
C HIS A 623 -25.06 46.91 -3.34
N VAL A 624 -25.31 45.60 -3.41
CA VAL A 624 -26.22 44.87 -2.50
C VAL A 624 -25.45 44.24 -1.34
N VAL A 625 -24.30 43.64 -1.61
CA VAL A 625 -23.52 42.86 -0.64
C VAL A 625 -22.87 43.77 0.41
N LEU A 626 -22.25 44.88 0.02
CA LEU A 626 -21.50 45.75 0.94
C LEU A 626 -22.38 46.36 2.04
N PRO A 627 -23.59 46.91 1.77
CA PRO A 627 -24.46 47.39 2.83
C PRO A 627 -24.86 46.31 3.85
N ARG A 628 -25.06 45.07 3.40
CA ARG A 628 -25.40 43.93 4.26
C ARG A 628 -24.21 43.52 5.12
N LEU A 629 -23.01 43.46 4.55
CA LEU A 629 -21.78 43.18 5.30
C LEU A 629 -21.52 44.25 6.37
N LYS A 630 -21.65 45.53 6.03
CA LYS A 630 -21.50 46.65 6.99
C LYS A 630 -22.55 46.64 8.10
N LYS A 631 -23.72 46.04 7.86
CA LYS A 631 -24.76 45.86 8.88
C LYS A 631 -24.40 44.76 9.88
N ALA A 632 -23.74 43.69 9.43
CA ALA A 632 -23.37 42.57 10.30
C ALA A 632 -22.00 42.75 10.97
N PHE A 633 -21.00 43.23 10.23
CA PHE A 633 -19.61 43.31 10.67
C PHE A 633 -19.18 44.77 10.83
N ARG A 634 -18.47 45.06 11.92
CA ARG A 634 -17.87 46.37 12.16
C ARG A 634 -16.58 46.56 11.35
N ASN A 635 -15.79 45.50 11.21
CA ASN A 635 -14.53 45.49 10.50
C ASN A 635 -14.52 44.41 9.41
N VAL A 636 -13.90 44.71 8.26
CA VAL A 636 -13.79 43.76 7.14
C VAL A 636 -12.86 42.58 7.48
N GLU A 637 -11.90 42.79 8.39
CA GLU A 637 -11.00 41.73 8.88
C GLU A 637 -11.74 40.64 9.67
N ASP A 638 -12.99 40.89 10.07
CA ASP A 638 -13.83 39.93 10.79
C ASP A 638 -14.66 39.01 9.90
N VAL A 639 -14.69 39.23 8.59
CA VAL A 639 -15.58 38.48 7.71
C VAL A 639 -15.03 37.07 7.46
N ASP A 640 -15.88 36.06 7.68
CA ASP A 640 -15.55 34.65 7.49
C ASP A 640 -15.13 34.36 6.04
N LEU A 641 -14.13 33.48 5.84
CA LEU A 641 -13.59 33.12 4.52
C LEU A 641 -14.70 32.70 3.54
N PHE A 642 -15.66 31.90 4.01
CA PHE A 642 -16.74 31.37 3.18
C PHE A 642 -17.58 32.47 2.53
N ILE A 643 -17.85 33.56 3.27
CA ILE A 643 -18.73 34.64 2.83
C ILE A 643 -18.07 35.41 1.69
N LEU A 644 -16.92 36.04 1.95
CA LEU A 644 -16.31 36.91 0.94
C LEU A 644 -15.69 36.13 -0.21
N GLY A 645 -15.25 34.89 0.01
CA GLY A 645 -14.76 34.06 -1.08
C GLY A 645 -15.86 33.62 -2.06
N LEU A 646 -17.10 33.41 -1.59
CA LEU A 646 -18.27 33.23 -2.47
C LEU A 646 -18.73 34.53 -3.14
N ALA A 647 -18.53 35.67 -2.47
CA ALA A 647 -18.94 36.97 -2.99
C ALA A 647 -18.00 37.52 -4.07
N GLU A 648 -16.77 37.03 -4.17
CA GLU A 648 -15.80 37.44 -5.19
C GLU A 648 -16.33 37.24 -6.61
N LYS A 649 -15.94 38.14 -7.52
CA LYS A 649 -16.16 37.95 -8.95
C LYS A 649 -15.36 36.73 -9.43
N PRO A 650 -16.00 35.76 -10.12
CA PRO A 650 -15.28 34.64 -10.70
C PRO A 650 -14.20 35.09 -11.68
N VAL A 651 -13.09 34.36 -11.74
CA VAL A 651 -12.08 34.54 -12.77
C VAL A 651 -12.70 34.21 -14.13
N ARG A 652 -12.24 34.86 -15.21
CA ARG A 652 -12.81 34.66 -16.55
C ARG A 652 -12.73 33.17 -16.95
N GLY A 653 -13.90 32.57 -17.19
CA GLY A 653 -14.02 31.15 -17.56
C GLY A 653 -13.87 30.17 -16.38
N ALA A 654 -13.89 30.66 -15.14
CA ALA A 654 -13.92 29.87 -13.92
C ALA A 654 -15.25 30.04 -13.20
N LEU A 655 -15.58 29.11 -12.30
CA LEU A 655 -16.70 29.25 -11.36
C LEU A 655 -16.29 30.03 -10.09
N LEU A 656 -15.02 29.92 -9.69
CA LEU A 656 -14.53 30.50 -8.44
C LEU A 656 -13.83 31.85 -8.63
N GLY A 657 -13.91 32.70 -7.62
CA GLY A 657 -13.12 33.92 -7.50
C GLY A 657 -11.64 33.64 -7.21
N PRO A 658 -10.76 34.66 -7.27
CA PRO A 658 -9.31 34.48 -7.10
C PRO A 658 -8.89 33.79 -5.80
N THR A 659 -9.52 34.11 -4.67
CA THR A 659 -9.14 33.56 -3.35
C THR A 659 -9.58 32.10 -3.22
N PHE A 660 -10.83 31.79 -3.55
CA PHE A 660 -11.32 30.41 -3.58
C PHE A 660 -10.59 29.57 -4.61
N GLY A 661 -10.39 30.10 -5.82
CA GLY A 661 -9.65 29.43 -6.89
C GLY A 661 -8.20 29.12 -6.51
N CYS A 662 -7.52 30.01 -5.77
CA CYS A 662 -6.18 29.79 -5.22
C CYS A 662 -6.14 28.62 -4.22
N ILE A 663 -7.04 28.60 -3.22
CA ILE A 663 -7.09 27.54 -2.19
C ILE A 663 -7.48 26.20 -2.81
N TYR A 664 -8.48 26.20 -3.70
CA TYR A 664 -8.91 25.02 -4.43
C TYR A 664 -7.77 24.47 -5.30
N SER A 665 -7.09 25.31 -6.08
CA SER A 665 -5.96 24.89 -6.92
C SER A 665 -4.78 24.37 -6.08
N LEU A 666 -4.51 24.97 -4.93
CA LEU A 666 -3.45 24.55 -4.01
C LEU A 666 -3.73 23.17 -3.42
N GLN A 667 -4.98 22.86 -3.06
CA GLN A 667 -5.38 21.54 -2.59
C GLN A 667 -5.07 20.46 -3.63
N PHE A 668 -5.58 20.61 -4.85
CA PHE A 668 -5.37 19.62 -5.91
C PHE A 668 -3.90 19.55 -6.36
N GLN A 669 -3.15 20.65 -6.33
CA GLN A 669 -1.72 20.61 -6.61
C GLN A 669 -0.99 19.72 -5.59
N LYS A 670 -1.31 19.86 -4.30
CA LYS A 670 -0.71 19.05 -3.24
C LYS A 670 -1.09 17.58 -3.34
N THR A 671 -2.37 17.30 -3.59
CA THR A 671 -2.85 15.93 -3.81
C THR A 671 -2.16 15.29 -5.02
N LYS A 672 -1.95 15.99 -6.13
CA LYS A 672 -1.20 15.46 -7.29
C LYS A 672 0.29 15.27 -7.01
N ARG A 673 0.96 16.28 -6.43
CA ARG A 673 2.43 16.29 -6.24
C ARG A 673 2.92 15.40 -5.10
N GLY A 674 2.12 15.24 -4.05
CA GLY A 674 2.47 14.44 -2.87
C GLY A 674 1.94 13.00 -2.91
N ASP A 675 1.24 12.60 -3.98
CA ASP A 675 0.71 11.23 -4.13
C ASP A 675 1.69 10.34 -4.91
N ARG A 676 2.34 9.41 -4.21
CA ARG A 676 3.26 8.43 -4.79
C ARG A 676 2.60 7.57 -5.87
N PHE A 677 1.30 7.34 -5.74
CA PHE A 677 0.51 6.51 -6.63
C PHE A 677 -0.30 7.33 -7.64
N TRP A 678 -0.01 8.63 -7.81
CA TRP A 678 -0.55 9.42 -8.92
C TRP A 678 -0.37 8.65 -10.22
N TYR A 679 -1.44 8.49 -10.99
CA TYR A 679 -1.47 7.49 -12.05
C TYR A 679 -0.37 7.68 -13.11
N GLU A 680 0.13 8.91 -13.31
CA GLU A 680 1.19 9.20 -14.30
C GLU A 680 2.62 9.03 -13.77
N ASN A 681 2.80 8.62 -12.51
CA ASN A 681 4.14 8.48 -11.92
C ASN A 681 4.91 7.26 -12.50
N PRO A 682 6.24 7.36 -12.66
CA PRO A 682 7.08 6.29 -13.24
C PRO A 682 7.61 5.27 -12.22
N PHE A 683 7.18 5.32 -10.95
CA PHE A 683 7.78 4.49 -9.88
C PHE A 683 7.31 3.03 -9.90
N ALA A 684 8.17 2.12 -10.34
CA ALA A 684 7.92 0.67 -10.22
C ALA A 684 7.94 0.22 -8.73
N PRO A 685 7.10 -0.75 -8.33
CA PRO A 685 6.17 -1.53 -9.15
C PRO A 685 4.78 -0.87 -9.37
N SER A 686 4.53 0.32 -8.80
CA SER A 686 3.24 1.02 -8.84
C SER A 686 2.94 1.76 -10.14
N ALA A 687 3.92 1.96 -11.02
CA ALA A 687 3.79 2.65 -12.30
C ALA A 687 2.93 1.86 -13.29
N PHE A 688 2.09 2.56 -14.06
CA PHE A 688 1.52 2.01 -15.29
C PHE A 688 2.58 2.03 -16.38
N THR A 689 2.49 1.14 -17.37
CA THR A 689 3.32 1.27 -18.58
C THR A 689 2.87 2.46 -19.42
N GLU A 690 3.73 2.98 -20.30
CA GLU A 690 3.33 4.08 -21.19
C GLU A 690 2.12 3.71 -22.07
N GLU A 691 2.03 2.47 -22.52
CA GLU A 691 0.87 1.96 -23.27
C GLU A 691 -0.40 2.01 -22.42
N GLN A 692 -0.32 1.56 -21.16
CA GLN A 692 -1.43 1.63 -20.21
C GLN A 692 -1.85 3.09 -19.92
N LEU A 693 -0.89 4.01 -19.79
CA LEU A 693 -1.18 5.45 -19.62
C LEU A 693 -1.87 6.04 -20.84
N GLY A 694 -1.41 5.67 -22.04
CA GLY A 694 -2.02 6.07 -23.31
C GLY A 694 -3.49 5.67 -23.40
N GLU A 695 -3.85 4.50 -22.88
CA GLU A 695 -5.24 4.06 -22.78
C GLU A 695 -6.02 4.80 -21.68
N ILE A 696 -5.48 4.94 -20.46
CA ILE A 696 -6.14 5.66 -19.36
C ILE A 696 -6.51 7.09 -19.76
N ARG A 697 -5.62 7.81 -20.47
CA ARG A 697 -5.81 9.19 -20.93
C ARG A 697 -6.96 9.36 -21.95
N LYS A 698 -7.50 8.29 -22.52
CA LYS A 698 -8.69 8.33 -23.39
C LYS A 698 -10.00 8.38 -22.58
N THR A 699 -9.94 8.11 -21.29
CA THR A 699 -11.13 8.05 -20.43
C THR A 699 -11.82 9.40 -20.39
N THR A 700 -13.12 9.40 -20.67
CA THR A 700 -14.02 10.54 -20.40
C THR A 700 -15.14 10.12 -19.46
N LEU A 701 -15.71 11.07 -18.72
CA LEU A 701 -16.86 10.74 -17.87
C LEU A 701 -18.09 10.33 -18.69
N ALA A 702 -18.25 10.87 -19.90
CA ALA A 702 -19.25 10.42 -20.87
C ALA A 702 -19.10 8.92 -21.17
N GLN A 703 -17.86 8.47 -21.44
CA GLN A 703 -17.57 7.07 -21.70
C GLN A 703 -17.87 6.18 -20.51
N VAL A 704 -17.46 6.57 -19.29
CA VAL A 704 -17.76 5.81 -18.08
C VAL A 704 -19.27 5.70 -17.86
N ILE A 705 -20.05 6.76 -18.10
CA ILE A 705 -21.52 6.69 -18.02
C ILE A 705 -22.08 5.71 -19.07
N CYS A 706 -21.68 5.84 -20.33
CA CYS A 706 -22.14 4.96 -21.41
C CYS A 706 -21.81 3.49 -21.17
N SER A 707 -20.63 3.16 -20.64
CA SER A 707 -20.21 1.78 -20.37
C SER A 707 -20.92 1.13 -19.19
N ASN A 708 -21.65 1.90 -18.36
CA ASN A 708 -22.27 1.42 -17.11
C ASN A 708 -23.79 1.66 -17.05
N THR A 709 -24.38 2.07 -18.17
CA THR A 709 -25.81 2.30 -18.32
C THR A 709 -26.34 1.56 -19.54
N GLU A 710 -27.47 0.89 -19.39
CA GLU A 710 -28.24 0.34 -20.51
C GLU A 710 -29.20 1.44 -21.00
N GLU A 711 -29.37 1.62 -22.31
CA GLU A 711 -30.39 2.52 -22.89
C GLU A 711 -30.31 4.00 -22.43
N MET A 712 -29.10 4.54 -22.23
CA MET A 712 -28.93 5.95 -21.84
C MET A 712 -29.44 6.93 -22.90
N GLY A 713 -29.35 6.56 -24.18
CA GLY A 713 -29.58 7.42 -25.32
C GLY A 713 -28.33 8.25 -25.69
N PRO A 714 -28.44 9.18 -26.64
CA PRO A 714 -27.31 10.01 -27.05
C PRO A 714 -26.96 11.02 -25.94
N ILE A 715 -25.66 11.16 -25.66
CA ILE A 715 -25.12 12.04 -24.62
C ILE A 715 -24.08 13.00 -25.20
N GLN A 716 -23.85 14.13 -24.54
CA GLN A 716 -22.81 15.08 -24.93
C GLN A 716 -21.41 14.59 -24.49
N PRO A 717 -20.36 14.76 -25.32
CA PRO A 717 -19.00 14.35 -24.96
C PRO A 717 -18.45 15.07 -23.71
N ARG A 718 -18.72 16.38 -23.55
CA ARG A 718 -18.30 17.16 -22.38
C ARG A 718 -19.46 17.26 -21.41
N VAL A 719 -19.60 16.25 -20.55
CA VAL A 719 -20.78 16.03 -19.70
C VAL A 719 -21.00 17.11 -18.63
N PHE A 720 -19.95 17.85 -18.24
CA PHE A 720 -20.06 18.99 -17.32
C PHE A 720 -20.57 20.27 -17.98
N GLN A 721 -20.64 20.30 -19.31
CA GLN A 721 -21.14 21.44 -20.09
C GLN A 721 -22.50 21.12 -20.69
N THR A 722 -23.34 22.13 -20.79
CA THR A 722 -24.65 21.97 -21.44
C THR A 722 -24.47 21.66 -22.92
N VAL A 723 -25.47 21.03 -23.53
CA VAL A 723 -25.48 20.74 -24.98
C VAL A 723 -25.44 22.05 -25.77
N ASP A 724 -24.64 22.09 -26.83
CA ASP A 724 -24.63 23.20 -27.79
C ASP A 724 -24.64 22.68 -29.24
N ALA A 725 -25.02 23.53 -30.19
CA ALA A 725 -25.25 23.14 -31.58
C ALA A 725 -23.97 22.90 -32.41
N TYR A 726 -22.78 23.17 -31.86
CA TYR A 726 -21.53 23.19 -32.62
C TYR A 726 -20.44 22.30 -32.01
N ASP A 727 -20.15 22.44 -30.71
CA ASP A 727 -18.94 21.90 -30.06
C ASP A 727 -19.27 20.81 -29.01
N ASN A 728 -20.49 20.78 -28.44
CA ASN A 728 -20.93 19.78 -27.45
C ASN A 728 -22.30 19.18 -27.76
N TYR A 729 -22.55 18.81 -29.02
CA TYR A 729 -23.81 18.17 -29.42
C TYR A 729 -23.88 16.71 -28.95
N ASN A 730 -25.08 16.18 -28.79
CA ASN A 730 -25.28 14.80 -28.35
C ASN A 730 -24.85 13.80 -29.43
N VAL A 731 -24.11 12.77 -29.02
CA VAL A 731 -23.68 11.65 -29.88
C VAL A 731 -24.11 10.32 -29.26
N GLU A 732 -24.27 9.30 -30.09
CA GLU A 732 -24.57 7.95 -29.60
C GLU A 732 -23.41 7.39 -28.76
N CYS A 733 -23.73 6.63 -27.71
CA CYS A 733 -22.74 6.03 -26.81
C CYS A 733 -21.74 5.09 -27.51
N ASN A 734 -22.09 4.54 -28.67
CA ASN A 734 -21.21 3.68 -29.49
C ASN A 734 -20.35 4.46 -30.51
N SER A 735 -20.43 5.79 -30.51
CA SER A 735 -19.63 6.65 -31.38
C SER A 735 -18.14 6.54 -31.07
N SER A 736 -17.31 6.66 -32.10
CA SER A 736 -15.84 6.73 -31.93
C SER A 736 -15.36 7.94 -31.13
N VAL A 737 -16.22 8.96 -30.95
CA VAL A 737 -15.94 10.14 -30.11
C VAL A 737 -15.94 9.77 -28.61
N ILE A 738 -16.72 8.77 -28.22
CA ILE A 738 -16.82 8.27 -26.83
C ILE A 738 -16.14 6.89 -26.74
N ALA A 739 -14.90 6.81 -27.25
CA ALA A 739 -14.11 5.59 -27.16
C ALA A 739 -13.51 5.43 -25.75
N GLY A 740 -13.62 4.23 -25.17
CA GLY A 740 -13.01 3.89 -23.89
C GLY A 740 -11.58 3.37 -24.01
N PRO A 741 -10.87 3.23 -22.88
CA PRO A 741 -9.56 2.60 -22.85
C PRO A 741 -9.65 1.14 -23.31
N ASN A 742 -8.65 0.69 -24.08
CA ASN A 742 -8.48 -0.72 -24.41
C ASN A 742 -7.70 -1.44 -23.30
N LEU A 743 -8.34 -2.37 -22.59
CA LEU A 743 -7.72 -3.09 -21.48
C LEU A 743 -6.76 -4.21 -21.92
N GLU A 744 -6.61 -4.49 -23.21
CA GLU A 744 -5.64 -5.47 -23.73
C GLU A 744 -4.19 -5.17 -23.33
N CYS A 745 -3.85 -3.91 -23.05
CA CYS A 745 -2.54 -3.50 -22.51
C CYS A 745 -2.26 -4.03 -21.08
N TRP A 746 -3.24 -4.67 -20.42
CA TRP A 746 -3.08 -5.36 -19.13
C TRP A 746 -2.95 -6.88 -19.28
N ARG A 747 -2.85 -7.40 -20.50
CA ARG A 747 -2.63 -8.83 -20.75
C ARG A 747 -1.31 -9.28 -20.13
N ASP A 748 -1.40 -10.28 -19.26
CA ASP A 748 -0.25 -10.95 -18.67
C ASP A 748 0.30 -11.97 -19.66
N ALA A 749 1.46 -11.66 -20.24
CA ALA A 749 2.13 -12.52 -21.20
C ALA A 749 2.84 -13.72 -20.56
N ALA A 750 2.80 -13.87 -19.24
CA ALA A 750 3.38 -15.03 -18.55
C ALA A 750 2.52 -16.28 -18.80
N PRO A 751 3.02 -17.32 -19.49
CA PRO A 751 2.28 -18.56 -19.65
C PRO A 751 2.26 -19.32 -18.32
N MET A 752 1.21 -19.14 -17.51
CA MET A 752 0.87 -20.14 -16.50
C MET A 752 0.31 -21.36 -17.22
N LEU A 753 1.00 -22.50 -17.15
CA LEU A 753 0.45 -23.73 -17.68
C LEU A 753 -0.72 -24.19 -16.82
N GLU A 754 -1.83 -24.57 -17.45
CA GLU A 754 -2.91 -25.29 -16.79
C GLU A 754 -2.45 -26.70 -16.43
N LEU A 755 -2.58 -27.04 -15.15
CA LEU A 755 -2.12 -28.31 -14.62
C LEU A 755 -3.22 -29.36 -14.75
N PRO A 756 -2.92 -30.59 -15.20
CA PRO A 756 -3.92 -31.65 -15.41
C PRO A 756 -4.54 -32.23 -14.14
N VAL A 757 -4.21 -31.71 -12.95
CA VAL A 757 -4.52 -32.31 -11.64
C VAL A 757 -5.09 -31.26 -10.68
N THR A 758 -6.12 -31.64 -9.93
CA THR A 758 -6.77 -30.76 -8.94
C THR A 758 -5.95 -30.63 -7.65
N SER A 759 -6.07 -29.50 -6.95
CA SER A 759 -5.42 -29.27 -5.64
C SER A 759 -5.75 -30.38 -4.63
N ALA A 760 -7.02 -30.79 -4.54
CA ALA A 760 -7.46 -31.89 -3.67
C ALA A 760 -6.83 -33.25 -4.00
N THR A 761 -6.38 -33.45 -5.25
CA THR A 761 -5.62 -34.64 -5.63
C THR A 761 -4.20 -34.52 -5.14
N VAL A 762 -3.55 -33.37 -5.39
CA VAL A 762 -2.19 -33.09 -4.92
C VAL A 762 -2.08 -33.27 -3.40
N ASP A 763 -3.01 -32.74 -2.61
CA ASP A 763 -3.03 -32.88 -1.14
C ASP A 763 -3.09 -34.35 -0.68
N ARG A 764 -3.94 -35.17 -1.32
CA ARG A 764 -4.05 -36.60 -1.02
C ARG A 764 -2.75 -37.34 -1.35
N VAL A 765 -2.12 -37.05 -2.49
CA VAL A 765 -0.86 -37.68 -2.89
C VAL A 765 0.27 -37.27 -1.95
N ILE A 766 0.31 -36.02 -1.52
CA ILE A 766 1.30 -35.55 -0.55
C ILE A 766 1.18 -36.31 0.78
N ALA A 767 -0.03 -36.51 1.30
CA ALA A 767 -0.25 -37.27 2.53
C ALA A 767 0.17 -38.75 2.41
N LEU A 768 0.01 -39.34 1.22
CA LEU A 768 0.52 -40.69 0.93
C LEU A 768 2.06 -40.71 0.85
N ALA A 769 2.65 -39.77 0.13
CA ALA A 769 4.11 -39.64 -0.01
C ALA A 769 4.79 -39.46 1.35
N ALA A 770 4.22 -38.64 2.24
CA ALA A 770 4.73 -38.43 3.59
C ALA A 770 4.81 -39.74 4.39
N ARG A 771 3.79 -40.61 4.27
CA ARG A 771 3.80 -41.94 4.90
C ARG A 771 4.88 -42.85 4.32
N GLU A 772 5.02 -42.90 3.00
CA GLU A 772 6.05 -43.75 2.35
C GLU A 772 7.47 -43.31 2.69
N VAL A 773 7.74 -42.00 2.72
CA VAL A 773 9.04 -41.46 3.13
C VAL A 773 9.33 -41.81 4.59
N GLN A 774 8.33 -41.75 5.47
CA GLN A 774 8.50 -42.15 6.87
C GLN A 774 8.83 -43.63 7.01
N GLU A 775 8.13 -44.51 6.28
CA GLU A 775 8.43 -45.95 6.24
C GLU A 775 9.81 -46.24 5.65
N GLN A 776 10.24 -45.50 4.63
CA GLN A 776 11.58 -45.59 4.08
C GLN A 776 12.64 -45.26 5.13
N ARG A 777 12.48 -44.15 5.87
CA ARG A 777 13.43 -43.76 6.92
C ARG A 777 13.53 -44.79 8.05
N LEU A 778 12.41 -45.40 8.45
CA LEU A 778 12.43 -46.48 9.45
C LEU A 778 13.21 -47.71 8.95
N ARG A 779 13.08 -48.05 7.65
CA ARG A 779 13.87 -49.13 7.04
C ARG A 779 15.35 -48.78 6.98
N GLU A 780 15.70 -47.55 6.60
CA GLU A 780 17.10 -47.08 6.57
C GLU A 780 17.73 -47.12 7.96
N ALA A 781 17.04 -46.67 9.01
CA ALA A 781 17.53 -46.78 10.38
C ALA A 781 17.81 -48.23 10.80
N ALA A 782 16.92 -49.16 10.44
CA ALA A 782 17.10 -50.58 10.72
C ALA A 782 18.27 -51.19 9.91
N ASN A 783 18.44 -50.77 8.66
CA ASN A 783 19.53 -51.18 7.77
C ASN A 783 20.89 -50.69 8.29
N ILE A 784 21.00 -49.41 8.65
CA ILE A 784 22.24 -48.82 9.18
C ILE A 784 22.64 -49.55 10.47
N LYS A 785 21.69 -49.75 11.40
CA LYS A 785 21.97 -50.49 12.65
C LYS A 785 22.45 -51.93 12.42
N ARG A 786 22.03 -52.56 11.32
CA ARG A 786 22.38 -53.96 11.00
C ARG A 786 23.69 -54.09 10.22
N ASN A 787 23.93 -53.17 9.28
CA ASN A 787 24.91 -53.33 8.21
C ASN A 787 26.06 -52.30 8.28
N GLN A 788 26.00 -51.32 9.19
CA GLN A 788 27.02 -50.29 9.36
C GLN A 788 27.53 -50.25 10.81
N ALA A 789 28.85 -50.27 10.98
CA ALA A 789 29.51 -50.08 12.27
C ALA A 789 29.86 -48.61 12.52
N GLU A 790 30.19 -48.26 13.76
CA GLU A 790 30.71 -46.92 14.11
C GLU A 790 32.07 -46.66 13.45
N PHE A 791 32.28 -45.42 12.99
CA PHE A 791 33.53 -45.02 12.34
C PHE A 791 34.65 -44.78 13.37
N PRO A 792 35.86 -45.30 13.14
CA PRO A 792 37.00 -44.99 13.99
C PRO A 792 37.43 -43.52 13.83
N ALA A 793 38.06 -42.97 14.87
CA ALA A 793 38.64 -41.62 14.81
C ALA A 793 39.73 -41.56 13.74
N GLY A 794 39.67 -40.57 12.84
CA GLY A 794 40.58 -40.42 11.71
C GLY A 794 40.16 -41.19 10.45
N ASP A 795 38.99 -41.84 10.44
CA ASP A 795 38.44 -42.44 9.22
C ASP A 795 38.21 -41.36 8.13
N PRO A 796 38.71 -41.55 6.91
CA PRO A 796 38.57 -40.55 5.83
C PRO A 796 37.12 -40.24 5.47
N LEU A 797 36.22 -41.22 5.55
CA LEU A 797 34.79 -41.03 5.25
C LEU A 797 34.11 -40.24 6.37
N LEU A 798 34.53 -40.44 7.62
CA LEU A 798 34.07 -39.62 8.75
C LEU A 798 34.53 -38.17 8.59
N SER A 799 35.81 -37.92 8.25
CA SER A 799 36.33 -36.57 8.03
C SER A 799 35.64 -35.86 6.86
N TYR A 800 35.49 -36.53 5.72
CA TYR A 800 34.76 -35.99 4.57
C TYR A 800 33.28 -35.74 4.93
N GLY A 801 32.64 -36.68 5.62
CA GLY A 801 31.26 -36.53 6.06
C GLY A 801 31.06 -35.36 7.02
N GLN A 802 32.03 -35.09 7.91
CA GLN A 802 32.01 -33.92 8.80
C GLN A 802 32.20 -32.59 8.07
N MET A 803 33.05 -32.57 7.04
CA MET A 803 33.24 -31.40 6.17
C MET A 803 31.95 -31.05 5.41
N MET A 804 31.25 -32.07 4.90
CA MET A 804 30.00 -31.94 4.13
C MET A 804 28.74 -32.00 5.01
N ARG A 805 28.86 -31.65 6.30
CA ARG A 805 27.76 -31.75 7.26
C ARG A 805 26.66 -30.71 6.97
N ALA A 806 25.42 -31.18 6.97
CA ALA A 806 24.26 -30.32 6.88
C ALA A 806 24.05 -29.50 8.17
N LYS A 807 23.68 -28.23 8.02
CA LYS A 807 23.13 -27.41 9.10
C LYS A 807 21.74 -27.96 9.49
N PRO A 808 21.29 -27.79 10.75
CA PRO A 808 19.96 -28.22 11.17
C PRO A 808 18.84 -27.73 10.26
N GLU A 809 18.90 -26.47 9.83
CA GLU A 809 17.92 -25.84 8.95
C GLU A 809 17.89 -26.52 7.56
N ALA A 810 19.04 -26.92 7.03
CA ALA A 810 19.14 -27.66 5.77
C ALA A 810 18.51 -29.06 5.87
N LEU A 811 18.65 -29.73 7.03
CA LEU A 811 18.01 -31.04 7.27
C LEU A 811 16.48 -30.93 7.28
N GLU A 812 15.92 -29.87 7.86
CA GLU A 812 14.47 -29.65 7.87
C GLU A 812 13.92 -29.40 6.46
N VAL A 813 14.57 -28.52 5.68
CA VAL A 813 14.21 -28.27 4.27
C VAL A 813 14.27 -29.58 3.46
N SER A 814 15.28 -30.41 3.69
CA SER A 814 15.43 -31.69 3.02
C SER A 814 14.29 -32.67 3.32
N LYS A 815 13.82 -32.75 4.57
CA LYS A 815 12.67 -33.63 4.93
C LYS A 815 11.45 -33.33 4.06
N MET A 816 11.15 -32.05 3.87
CA MET A 816 10.04 -31.59 3.03
C MET A 816 10.30 -31.91 1.55
N SER A 817 11.53 -31.63 1.10
CA SER A 817 11.95 -31.89 -0.27
C SER A 817 11.85 -33.37 -0.66
N HIS A 818 12.13 -34.29 0.27
CA HIS A 818 11.94 -35.73 0.09
C HIS A 818 10.48 -36.11 -0.13
N VAL A 819 9.56 -35.53 0.66
CA VAL A 819 8.13 -35.74 0.48
C VAL A 819 7.67 -35.25 -0.89
N LEU A 820 8.05 -34.03 -1.28
CA LEU A 820 7.66 -33.45 -2.58
C LEU A 820 8.23 -34.22 -3.78
N LEU A 821 9.47 -34.69 -3.68
CA LEU A 821 10.06 -35.55 -4.72
C LEU A 821 9.28 -36.87 -4.84
N GLN A 822 8.88 -37.45 -3.71
CA GLN A 822 8.12 -38.69 -3.72
C GLN A 822 6.67 -38.48 -4.19
N THR A 823 6.05 -37.35 -3.84
CA THR A 823 4.77 -36.92 -4.41
C THR A 823 4.87 -36.86 -5.94
N THR A 824 5.94 -36.30 -6.47
CA THR A 824 6.17 -36.23 -7.92
C THR A 824 6.24 -37.60 -8.56
N LYS A 825 7.00 -38.53 -7.98
CA LYS A 825 7.10 -39.91 -8.46
C LYS A 825 5.75 -40.64 -8.42
N LEU A 826 4.93 -40.43 -7.38
CA LEU A 826 3.59 -41.01 -7.28
C LEU A 826 2.62 -40.42 -8.32
N LEU A 827 2.70 -39.11 -8.58
CA LEU A 827 1.89 -38.43 -9.60
C LEU A 827 2.21 -38.91 -11.03
N ILE A 828 3.48 -39.25 -11.31
CA ILE A 828 3.93 -39.75 -12.62
C ILE A 828 3.73 -41.28 -12.74
N GLY A 829 3.97 -42.03 -11.67
CA GLY A 829 4.05 -43.49 -11.69
C GLY A 829 2.71 -44.24 -11.62
N GLY A 830 1.62 -43.60 -11.18
CA GLY A 830 0.23 -44.04 -11.41
C GLY A 830 -0.24 -45.38 -10.80
N THR A 831 0.55 -46.10 -10.01
CA THR A 831 0.22 -47.49 -9.61
C THR A 831 -0.90 -47.67 -8.57
N ARG A 832 -1.52 -46.60 -8.06
CA ARG A 832 -2.46 -46.68 -6.90
C ARG A 832 -3.76 -45.88 -7.03
N PHE A 833 -4.03 -45.26 -8.17
CA PHE A 833 -5.24 -44.44 -8.36
C PHE A 833 -6.09 -45.01 -9.50
N ASP A 834 -7.24 -45.59 -9.17
CA ASP A 834 -8.16 -46.23 -10.14
C ASP A 834 -9.06 -45.21 -10.90
N ASP A 835 -9.03 -43.93 -10.52
CA ASP A 835 -10.06 -42.94 -10.91
C ASP A 835 -9.68 -41.98 -12.06
N GLY A 836 -8.62 -42.25 -12.83
CA GLY A 836 -8.21 -41.39 -13.97
C GLY A 836 -7.65 -40.01 -13.60
N GLN A 837 -7.34 -39.77 -12.32
CA GLN A 837 -6.83 -38.51 -11.77
C GLN A 837 -5.28 -38.43 -11.76
N HIS A 838 -4.61 -39.02 -12.75
CA HIS A 838 -3.15 -38.99 -12.89
C HIS A 838 -2.71 -37.95 -13.93
N LEU A 839 -1.45 -37.51 -13.87
CA LEU A 839 -0.87 -36.76 -15.00
C LEU A 839 -0.89 -37.66 -16.25
N PRO A 840 -1.27 -37.15 -17.43
CA PRO A 840 -1.25 -37.96 -18.64
C PRO A 840 0.18 -38.46 -18.91
N LEU A 841 0.37 -39.77 -18.86
CA LEU A 841 1.63 -40.49 -19.13
C LEU A 841 2.21 -40.22 -20.53
N GLN A 842 1.49 -39.49 -21.39
CA GLN A 842 1.89 -39.10 -22.74
C GLN A 842 2.67 -37.77 -22.80
N MET A 843 2.78 -37.01 -21.70
CA MET A 843 3.59 -35.79 -21.70
C MET A 843 5.09 -36.11 -21.71
N ASP A 844 5.84 -35.41 -22.55
CA ASP A 844 7.29 -35.56 -22.63
C ASP A 844 7.98 -35.00 -21.36
N ILE A 845 9.14 -35.57 -21.01
CA ILE A 845 9.92 -35.20 -19.83
C ILE A 845 10.20 -33.68 -19.74
N PRO A 846 10.61 -32.99 -20.83
CA PRO A 846 10.79 -31.54 -20.82
C PRO A 846 9.54 -30.77 -20.38
N THR A 847 8.36 -31.19 -20.86
CA THR A 847 7.09 -30.58 -20.47
C THR A 847 6.80 -30.80 -18.99
N LEU A 848 7.01 -32.02 -18.48
CA LEU A 848 6.84 -32.33 -17.05
C LEU A 848 7.79 -31.52 -16.15
N GLN A 849 9.06 -31.40 -16.53
CA GLN A 849 10.06 -30.62 -15.79
C GLN A 849 9.72 -29.13 -15.72
N ARG A 850 8.99 -28.59 -16.71
CA ARG A 850 8.49 -27.21 -16.70
C ARG A 850 7.21 -27.06 -15.89
N LEU A 851 6.33 -28.05 -15.94
CA LEU A 851 5.00 -28.03 -15.33
C LEU A 851 5.02 -28.21 -13.82
N LEU A 852 5.69 -29.26 -13.35
CA LEU A 852 5.58 -29.70 -11.97
C LEU A 852 6.05 -28.64 -10.96
N PRO A 853 7.14 -27.89 -11.21
CA PRO A 853 7.56 -26.83 -10.29
C PRO A 853 6.57 -25.67 -10.17
N GLN A 854 5.62 -25.51 -11.10
CA GLN A 854 4.60 -24.47 -11.07
C GLN A 854 3.36 -24.85 -10.24
N ILE A 855 3.25 -26.10 -9.78
CA ILE A 855 2.13 -26.52 -8.91
C ILE A 855 2.31 -25.87 -7.54
N ASP A 856 1.32 -25.09 -7.12
CA ASP A 856 1.32 -24.46 -5.80
C ASP A 856 1.20 -25.52 -4.69
N VAL A 857 2.27 -25.66 -3.92
CA VAL A 857 2.35 -26.49 -2.72
C VAL A 857 2.59 -25.63 -1.48
N SER A 858 2.41 -24.31 -1.57
CA SER A 858 2.68 -23.36 -0.49
C SER A 858 1.84 -23.61 0.76
N THR A 859 0.60 -24.08 0.62
CA THR A 859 -0.27 -24.50 1.73
C THR A 859 0.34 -25.67 2.50
N PHE A 860 0.90 -26.66 1.80
CA PHE A 860 1.60 -27.78 2.42
C PHE A 860 2.93 -27.32 3.04
N VAL A 861 3.75 -26.58 2.29
CA VAL A 861 5.04 -26.04 2.76
C VAL A 861 4.85 -25.14 4.00
N GLY A 862 3.79 -24.31 4.01
CA GLY A 862 3.43 -23.40 5.10
C GLY A 862 2.66 -24.04 6.27
N ASN A 863 2.03 -25.21 6.09
CA ASN A 863 1.50 -25.98 7.22
C ASN A 863 2.61 -26.81 7.88
N PHE A 864 3.61 -27.23 7.09
CA PHE A 864 4.82 -27.89 7.58
C PHE A 864 5.83 -26.95 8.26
N THR A 865 5.71 -25.62 8.14
CA THR A 865 6.52 -24.71 8.98
C THR A 865 6.27 -24.87 10.48
N ALA A 866 5.14 -25.49 10.89
CA ALA A 866 4.90 -25.91 12.28
C ALA A 866 5.82 -27.06 12.76
N PHE A 867 6.58 -27.70 11.86
CA PHE A 867 7.56 -28.74 12.18
C PHE A 867 8.98 -28.22 12.47
N LEU A 868 9.19 -26.89 12.56
CA LEU A 868 10.44 -26.27 13.04
C LEU A 868 10.63 -26.41 14.57
N GLY A 869 10.04 -27.45 15.16
CA GLY A 869 10.03 -27.72 16.59
C GLY A 869 9.07 -26.80 17.37
N PRO A 870 8.56 -27.25 18.53
CA PRO A 870 7.83 -26.39 19.44
C PRO A 870 8.82 -25.36 20.01
N GLY A 871 8.84 -24.13 19.49
CA GLY A 871 9.63 -23.05 20.11
C GLY A 871 10.12 -21.87 19.26
N GLY A 872 9.71 -21.67 18.00
CA GLY A 872 10.05 -20.45 17.24
C GLY A 872 11.55 -20.19 17.06
N THR A 873 12.39 -21.23 17.16
CA THR A 873 13.85 -21.12 17.13
C THR A 873 14.41 -20.88 15.74
N VAL A 874 13.74 -21.37 14.69
CA VAL A 874 14.20 -21.20 13.31
C VAL A 874 13.90 -19.79 12.80
N ASP A 875 12.74 -19.20 13.09
CA ASP A 875 12.47 -17.78 12.76
C ASP A 875 13.44 -16.82 13.47
N LYS A 876 13.88 -17.18 14.68
CA LYS A 876 14.91 -16.43 15.41
C LYS A 876 16.27 -16.45 14.69
N CYS A 877 16.62 -17.56 14.05
CA CYS A 877 17.89 -17.74 13.36
C CYS A 877 17.84 -17.34 11.87
N LEU A 878 16.66 -17.45 11.25
CA LEU A 878 16.36 -17.13 9.86
C LEU A 878 15.20 -16.12 9.76
N PRO A 879 15.36 -14.89 10.26
CA PRO A 879 14.29 -13.93 10.20
C PRO A 879 13.96 -13.58 8.74
N LYS A 880 12.66 -13.49 8.45
CA LYS A 880 12.14 -12.90 7.22
C LYS A 880 11.92 -11.43 7.50
N ASP A 881 12.99 -10.64 7.36
CA ASP A 881 13.00 -9.20 7.62
C ASP A 881 12.16 -8.48 6.54
N LEU A 882 10.83 -8.61 6.64
CA LEU A 882 9.87 -7.96 5.74
C LEU A 882 9.11 -6.85 6.51
N PRO A 883 8.92 -5.67 5.90
CA PRO A 883 9.45 -5.27 4.59
C PRO A 883 10.97 -5.17 4.53
N CYS A 884 11.50 -5.26 3.31
CA CYS A 884 12.90 -5.01 3.07
C CYS A 884 13.23 -3.53 3.30
N ASP A 885 14.02 -3.27 4.34
CA ASP A 885 14.64 -1.96 4.53
C ASP A 885 15.71 -1.75 3.44
N HIS A 886 15.46 -0.79 2.55
CA HIS A 886 16.41 -0.41 1.50
C HIS A 886 17.37 0.70 1.94
N THR A 887 17.19 1.22 3.17
CA THR A 887 17.98 2.30 3.75
C THR A 887 19.11 1.78 4.65
N THR A 888 18.98 0.56 5.18
CA THR A 888 20.08 -0.09 5.93
C THR A 888 21.30 -0.31 5.02
N PRO A 889 22.50 0.11 5.45
CA PRO A 889 23.74 -0.21 4.74
C PRO A 889 24.19 -1.66 4.96
N TYR A 890 23.51 -2.41 5.83
CA TYR A 890 23.90 -3.75 6.26
C TYR A 890 23.01 -4.82 5.62
N ARG A 891 23.66 -5.84 5.03
CA ARG A 891 22.98 -7.03 4.50
C ARG A 891 22.49 -7.92 5.65
N THR A 892 21.42 -8.67 5.39
CA THR A 892 20.98 -9.72 6.31
C THR A 892 21.88 -10.95 6.17
N PHE A 893 22.11 -11.67 7.26
CA PHE A 893 22.94 -12.89 7.25
C PHE A 893 22.31 -14.02 6.42
N THR A 894 20.99 -14.00 6.24
CA THR A 894 20.25 -15.02 5.51
C THR A 894 20.20 -14.76 4.01
N GLY A 895 20.65 -13.57 3.57
CA GLY A 895 20.48 -13.07 2.22
C GLY A 895 19.09 -12.49 1.94
N TRP A 896 18.15 -12.59 2.89
CA TRP A 896 16.80 -12.04 2.77
C TRP A 896 16.86 -10.54 2.47
N CYS A 897 16.03 -10.05 1.55
CA CYS A 897 16.00 -8.65 1.14
C CYS A 897 17.24 -8.09 0.41
N ASN A 898 18.23 -8.93 0.07
CA ASN A 898 19.30 -8.50 -0.85
C ASN A 898 18.76 -8.16 -2.25
N ASN A 899 17.59 -8.68 -2.62
CA ASN A 899 16.81 -8.25 -3.79
C ASN A 899 15.47 -7.66 -3.34
N LEU A 900 15.30 -6.35 -3.50
CA LEU A 900 14.13 -5.61 -3.00
C LEU A 900 12.82 -5.99 -3.71
N ARG A 901 12.89 -6.45 -4.96
CA ARG A 901 11.71 -6.87 -5.74
C ARG A 901 11.31 -8.31 -5.44
N PHE A 902 12.29 -9.17 -5.18
CA PHE A 902 12.10 -10.59 -4.89
C PHE A 902 12.95 -10.99 -3.68
N PRO A 903 12.49 -10.69 -2.44
CA PRO A 903 13.29 -10.82 -1.21
C PRO A 903 13.82 -12.22 -0.89
N HIS A 904 13.28 -13.24 -1.55
CA HIS A 904 13.64 -14.64 -1.38
C HIS A 904 14.80 -15.11 -2.30
N TYR A 905 15.25 -14.26 -3.23
CA TYR A 905 16.25 -14.64 -4.23
C TYR A 905 17.66 -14.78 -3.64
N ALA A 906 18.31 -15.91 -3.96
CA ALA A 906 19.70 -16.22 -3.56
C ALA A 906 19.93 -16.34 -2.04
N ASN A 907 18.86 -16.57 -1.28
CA ASN A 907 18.93 -16.74 0.16
C ASN A 907 19.56 -18.07 0.56
N ALA A 908 20.06 -18.13 1.78
CA ALA A 908 20.52 -19.38 2.36
C ALA A 908 19.41 -20.42 2.40
N PHE A 909 19.80 -21.70 2.32
CA PHE A 909 18.90 -22.87 2.32
C PHE A 909 17.98 -22.97 1.10
N GLY A 910 18.22 -22.17 0.06
CA GLY A 910 17.58 -22.31 -1.24
C GLY A 910 18.20 -23.43 -2.09
N PRO A 911 17.47 -23.96 -3.08
CA PRO A 911 18.05 -24.90 -4.04
C PRO A 911 19.01 -24.20 -5.00
N LEU A 912 20.00 -24.94 -5.52
CA LEU A 912 20.87 -24.47 -6.59
C LEU A 912 20.07 -24.22 -7.88
N ARG A 913 20.46 -23.18 -8.63
CA ARG A 913 19.76 -22.81 -9.85
C ARG A 913 20.31 -23.57 -11.05
N HIS A 914 19.41 -24.21 -11.80
CA HIS A 914 19.71 -24.79 -13.10
C HIS A 914 19.62 -23.73 -14.20
N LEU A 915 20.68 -23.56 -14.99
CA LEU A 915 20.66 -22.72 -16.21
C LEU A 915 19.97 -23.43 -17.39
N LEU A 916 20.03 -24.75 -17.41
CA LEU A 916 19.39 -25.63 -18.40
C LEU A 916 18.59 -26.72 -17.68
N PRO A 917 17.53 -27.29 -18.29
CA PRO A 917 16.77 -28.38 -17.69
C PRO A 917 17.67 -29.55 -17.26
N PRO A 918 17.40 -30.18 -16.11
CA PRO A 918 18.23 -31.26 -15.59
C PRO A 918 18.09 -32.54 -16.44
N ALA A 919 19.20 -33.26 -16.64
CA ALA A 919 19.26 -34.45 -17.48
C ALA A 919 19.31 -35.75 -16.65
N TYR A 920 18.33 -35.96 -15.78
CA TYR A 920 18.16 -37.24 -15.06
C TYR A 920 17.74 -38.36 -16.01
N ASP A 921 18.15 -39.60 -15.73
CA ASP A 921 17.90 -40.77 -16.59
C ASP A 921 16.40 -41.09 -16.71
N ASP A 922 15.65 -40.83 -15.62
CA ASP A 922 14.19 -40.92 -15.53
C ASP A 922 13.50 -39.54 -15.67
N GLY A 923 14.26 -38.49 -15.96
CA GLY A 923 13.79 -37.11 -16.03
C GLY A 923 13.57 -36.43 -14.68
N MET A 924 13.65 -37.12 -13.54
CA MET A 924 13.28 -36.55 -12.23
C MET A 924 14.33 -36.71 -11.14
N ASP A 925 14.88 -37.90 -10.93
CA ASP A 925 15.76 -38.19 -9.78
C ASP A 925 16.90 -39.15 -10.12
N ALA A 926 16.72 -40.10 -11.04
CA ALA A 926 17.74 -41.10 -11.33
C ALA A 926 19.02 -40.46 -11.92
N PRO A 927 20.21 -40.69 -11.34
CA PRO A 927 21.45 -40.22 -11.92
C PRO A 927 21.60 -40.69 -13.36
N ARG A 928 22.06 -39.80 -14.24
CA ARG A 928 22.26 -40.10 -15.65
C ARG A 928 23.19 -41.30 -15.82
N SER A 929 22.68 -42.36 -16.45
CA SER A 929 23.41 -43.61 -16.61
C SER A 929 23.59 -44.01 -18.07
N ARG A 930 22.85 -43.39 -18.99
CA ARG A 930 22.86 -43.71 -20.43
C ARG A 930 23.47 -42.60 -21.29
N SER A 931 24.13 -43.05 -22.35
CA SER A 931 24.62 -42.22 -23.46
C SER A 931 23.48 -41.82 -24.41
N VAL A 932 23.75 -40.89 -25.33
CA VAL A 932 22.79 -40.47 -26.36
C VAL A 932 22.34 -41.65 -27.24
N GLY A 933 23.21 -42.64 -27.44
CA GLY A 933 22.89 -43.88 -28.17
C GLY A 933 22.21 -44.97 -27.33
N GLY A 934 21.84 -44.68 -26.07
CA GLY A 934 21.14 -45.62 -25.18
C GLY A 934 22.02 -46.63 -24.42
N GLY A 935 23.30 -46.77 -24.77
CA GLY A 935 24.27 -47.61 -24.04
C GLY A 935 24.72 -47.00 -22.71
N PRO A 936 25.24 -47.79 -21.76
CA PRO A 936 25.68 -47.30 -20.45
C PRO A 936 26.86 -46.32 -20.57
N LEU A 937 26.89 -45.32 -19.68
CA LEU A 937 28.02 -44.40 -19.57
C LEU A 937 29.23 -45.11 -18.94
N PRO A 938 30.47 -44.73 -19.35
CA PRO A 938 31.67 -45.22 -18.69
C PRO A 938 31.69 -44.84 -17.20
N SER A 939 32.26 -45.71 -16.36
CA SER A 939 32.44 -45.42 -14.93
C SER A 939 33.23 -44.10 -14.76
N PRO A 940 32.80 -43.20 -13.86
CA PRO A 940 33.55 -41.98 -13.54
C PRO A 940 35.01 -42.24 -13.16
N ARG A 941 35.31 -43.41 -12.57
CA ARG A 941 36.68 -43.82 -12.22
C ARG A 941 37.53 -44.10 -13.47
N VAL A 942 36.96 -44.78 -14.47
CA VAL A 942 37.64 -45.03 -15.76
C VAL A 942 37.94 -43.70 -16.45
N ILE A 943 37.00 -42.76 -16.43
CA ILE A 943 37.20 -41.42 -17.00
C ILE A 943 38.29 -40.68 -16.25
N SER A 944 38.26 -40.68 -14.92
CA SER A 944 39.27 -40.02 -14.08
C SER A 944 40.68 -40.51 -14.38
N ASN A 945 40.87 -41.83 -14.44
CA ASN A 945 42.17 -42.43 -14.80
C ASN A 945 42.63 -42.09 -16.23
N ALA A 946 41.69 -41.86 -17.15
CA ALA A 946 42.00 -41.56 -18.54
C ALA A 946 42.34 -40.08 -18.79
N VAL A 947 41.79 -39.15 -18.01
CA VAL A 947 41.88 -37.70 -18.30
C VAL A 947 42.65 -36.90 -17.25
N HIS A 948 42.72 -37.34 -15.99
CA HIS A 948 43.44 -36.65 -14.92
C HIS A 948 44.76 -37.38 -14.63
N LEU A 949 45.78 -37.07 -15.44
CA LEU A 949 47.14 -37.56 -15.21
C LEU A 949 47.87 -36.61 -14.24
N ASP A 950 48.51 -37.17 -13.23
CA ASP A 950 49.41 -36.43 -12.35
C ASP A 950 50.70 -36.12 -13.11
N LEU A 951 50.79 -34.88 -13.61
CA LEU A 951 51.92 -34.39 -14.40
C LEU A 951 52.46 -33.11 -13.74
N PRO A 952 53.80 -32.96 -13.58
CA PRO A 952 54.40 -31.83 -12.87
C PRO A 952 54.49 -30.58 -13.75
N PHE A 953 53.34 -30.03 -14.14
CA PHE A 953 53.27 -28.80 -14.92
C PHE A 953 52.89 -27.61 -14.02
N ASP A 954 53.89 -26.84 -13.62
CA ASP A 954 53.67 -25.62 -12.84
C ASP A 954 53.26 -24.43 -13.73
N HIS A 955 52.35 -23.60 -13.22
CA HIS A 955 51.94 -22.38 -13.92
C HIS A 955 52.99 -21.28 -13.78
N GLN A 956 53.49 -20.74 -14.89
CA GLN A 956 54.61 -19.80 -14.92
C GLN A 956 54.33 -18.42 -14.27
N ARG A 957 53.05 -18.05 -14.09
CA ARG A 957 52.63 -16.69 -13.64
C ARG A 957 51.87 -16.64 -12.32
N TYR A 958 51.19 -17.71 -11.92
CA TYR A 958 50.21 -17.66 -10.82
C TYR A 958 50.67 -18.57 -9.70
N THR A 959 50.57 -18.08 -8.47
CA THR A 959 50.89 -18.86 -7.27
C THR A 959 49.69 -19.68 -6.81
N HIS A 960 49.91 -20.58 -5.86
CA HIS A 960 48.84 -21.32 -5.18
C HIS A 960 47.74 -20.43 -4.57
N MET A 961 47.99 -19.14 -4.36
CA MET A 961 46.99 -18.21 -3.82
C MET A 961 45.76 -18.10 -4.73
N VAL A 962 45.91 -18.23 -6.04
CA VAL A 962 44.77 -18.21 -6.97
C VAL A 962 43.83 -19.39 -6.70
N MET A 963 44.40 -20.59 -6.51
CA MET A 963 43.62 -21.79 -6.17
C MET A 963 42.98 -21.63 -4.78
N GLN A 964 43.75 -21.19 -3.78
CA GLN A 964 43.26 -21.05 -2.41
C GLN A 964 42.13 -20.02 -2.28
N PHE A 965 42.25 -18.89 -2.98
CA PHE A 965 41.19 -17.87 -3.04
C PHE A 965 39.98 -18.36 -3.84
N GLY A 966 40.20 -19.16 -4.90
CA GLY A 966 39.11 -19.84 -5.61
C GLY A 966 38.28 -20.76 -4.70
N GLN A 967 38.93 -21.56 -3.85
CA GLN A 967 38.25 -22.37 -2.83
C GLN A 967 37.49 -21.52 -1.82
N PHE A 968 38.06 -20.36 -1.42
CA PHE A 968 37.39 -19.43 -0.52
C PHE A 968 36.10 -18.88 -1.15
N VAL A 969 36.13 -18.45 -2.41
CA VAL A 969 34.97 -17.90 -3.12
C VAL A 969 33.92 -18.98 -3.42
N ASP A 970 34.32 -20.19 -3.79
CA ASP A 970 33.38 -21.31 -4.01
C ASP A 970 32.58 -21.64 -2.75
N HIS A 971 33.29 -21.76 -1.62
CA HIS A 971 32.67 -22.01 -0.32
C HIS A 971 31.97 -20.80 0.27
N GLU A 972 32.15 -19.62 -0.29
CA GLU A 972 31.40 -18.41 0.09
C GLU A 972 30.00 -18.43 -0.52
N MET A 973 29.88 -18.89 -1.77
CA MET A 973 28.62 -18.85 -2.51
C MET A 973 27.87 -20.19 -2.49
N THR A 974 28.58 -21.30 -2.24
CA THR A 974 28.01 -22.65 -2.37
C THR A 974 28.50 -23.61 -1.31
N HIS A 975 27.56 -24.32 -0.69
CA HIS A 975 27.84 -25.52 0.09
C HIS A 975 26.63 -26.45 0.02
N SER A 976 26.77 -27.54 -0.72
CA SER A 976 25.73 -28.57 -0.83
C SER A 976 26.08 -29.78 0.03
N PRO A 977 25.48 -29.93 1.23
CA PRO A 977 25.79 -31.04 2.12
C PRO A 977 25.36 -32.39 1.52
N ILE A 978 25.94 -33.48 2.04
CA ILE A 978 25.57 -34.84 1.63
C ILE A 978 24.38 -35.38 2.45
N GLU A 979 23.61 -36.30 1.86
CA GLU A 979 22.57 -37.05 2.56
C GLU A 979 23.15 -37.85 3.72
N ARG A 980 22.35 -37.95 4.80
CA ARG A 980 22.71 -38.61 6.05
C ARG A 980 21.58 -39.52 6.50
N GLY A 981 21.89 -40.50 7.35
CA GLY A 981 20.88 -41.38 7.92
C GLY A 981 19.92 -40.63 8.85
N PRO A 982 18.80 -41.27 9.27
CA PRO A 982 17.73 -40.62 10.03
C PRO A 982 18.16 -39.89 11.33
N ASN A 983 19.32 -40.22 11.88
CA ASN A 983 19.89 -39.61 13.10
C ASN A 983 21.10 -38.69 12.84
N ASP A 984 21.20 -38.05 11.66
CA ASP A 984 22.38 -37.23 11.24
C ASP A 984 23.69 -38.04 11.18
N GLU A 985 23.58 -39.35 10.95
CA GLU A 985 24.71 -40.27 10.84
C GLU A 985 25.31 -40.31 9.43
N VAL A 986 26.63 -40.38 9.33
CA VAL A 986 27.34 -40.49 8.04
C VAL A 986 27.01 -41.84 7.41
N LEU A 987 26.61 -41.86 6.14
CA LEU A 987 26.27 -43.09 5.42
C LEU A 987 27.54 -43.80 4.93
N ASN A 988 27.73 -45.06 5.31
CA ASN A 988 28.81 -45.90 4.79
C ASN A 988 28.42 -46.50 3.43
N CYS A 989 28.62 -45.73 2.38
CA CYS A 989 28.34 -46.15 1.01
C CYS A 989 29.50 -46.92 0.35
N SER A 990 30.40 -47.56 1.10
CA SER A 990 31.60 -48.20 0.54
C SER A 990 31.29 -49.54 -0.15
N ARG A 991 30.25 -50.25 0.30
CA ARG A 991 29.80 -51.49 -0.35
C ARG A 991 29.09 -51.20 -1.66
N CYS A 992 29.31 -52.01 -2.69
CA CYS A 992 28.63 -51.84 -3.98
C CYS A 992 27.10 -52.04 -3.91
N ASP A 993 26.61 -52.78 -2.92
CA ASP A 993 25.17 -53.01 -2.69
C ASP A 993 24.53 -52.01 -1.71
N SER A 994 25.29 -51.01 -1.22
CA SER A 994 24.88 -50.05 -0.19
C SER A 994 23.62 -49.26 -0.55
N GLY A 995 23.35 -49.05 -1.85
CA GLY A 995 22.10 -48.45 -2.33
C GLY A 995 20.83 -49.24 -1.93
N LYS A 996 20.96 -50.54 -1.67
CA LYS A 996 19.87 -51.43 -1.23
C LYS A 996 20.00 -51.82 0.24
N THR A 997 21.24 -52.01 0.72
CA THR A 997 21.53 -52.55 2.05
C THR A 997 21.69 -51.48 3.13
N ILE A 998 21.94 -50.22 2.77
CA ILE A 998 22.10 -49.10 3.69
C ILE A 998 21.01 -48.04 3.45
N SER A 999 21.12 -47.29 2.36
CA SER A 999 20.17 -46.22 2.00
C SER A 999 20.13 -46.04 0.49
N VAL A 1000 18.97 -45.65 -0.04
CA VAL A 1000 18.78 -45.34 -1.47
C VAL A 1000 19.62 -44.15 -1.94
N HIS A 1001 20.19 -43.39 -1.01
CA HIS A 1001 21.07 -42.26 -1.28
C HIS A 1001 22.53 -42.68 -1.52
N CYS A 1002 22.88 -43.94 -1.31
CA CYS A 1002 24.19 -44.48 -1.67
C CYS A 1002 24.26 -44.84 -3.16
N VAL A 1003 25.22 -44.23 -3.88
CA VAL A 1003 25.50 -44.52 -5.30
C VAL A 1003 27.00 -44.81 -5.45
N PRO A 1004 27.48 -45.94 -4.91
CA PRO A 1004 28.90 -46.30 -4.90
C PRO A 1004 29.51 -46.35 -6.30
N LEU A 1005 30.78 -45.95 -6.43
CA LEU A 1005 31.52 -45.98 -7.69
C LEU A 1005 32.29 -47.29 -7.80
N LEU A 1006 31.92 -48.15 -8.74
CA LEU A 1006 32.60 -49.41 -8.98
C LEU A 1006 34.04 -49.20 -9.45
N VAL A 1007 35.00 -49.83 -8.78
CA VAL A 1007 36.41 -49.87 -9.20
C VAL A 1007 36.54 -50.82 -10.39
N PRO A 1008 37.03 -50.37 -11.56
CA PRO A 1008 37.19 -51.21 -12.74
C PRO A 1008 38.32 -52.22 -12.58
N GLU A 1009 38.32 -53.26 -13.41
CA GLU A 1009 39.47 -54.18 -13.49
C GLU A 1009 40.67 -53.48 -14.11
N GLY A 1010 41.85 -53.68 -13.51
CA GLY A 1010 43.08 -53.02 -13.95
C GLY A 1010 43.19 -51.54 -13.55
N ASP A 1011 42.42 -51.09 -12.55
CA ASP A 1011 42.65 -49.76 -11.96
C ASP A 1011 44.10 -49.64 -11.44
N PRO A 1012 44.80 -48.54 -11.72
CA PRO A 1012 46.23 -48.42 -11.43
C PRO A 1012 46.54 -48.29 -9.93
N PHE A 1013 45.54 -48.01 -9.09
CA PHE A 1013 45.74 -47.75 -7.67
C PHE A 1013 44.89 -48.65 -6.77
N PHE A 1014 43.59 -48.80 -7.04
CA PHE A 1014 42.69 -49.58 -6.19
C PHE A 1014 42.51 -51.01 -6.73
N PRO A 1015 42.66 -52.06 -5.92
CA PRO A 1015 42.36 -53.42 -6.37
C PRO A 1015 40.86 -53.58 -6.65
N ALA A 1016 40.51 -54.34 -7.69
CA ALA A 1016 39.12 -54.56 -8.10
C ALA A 1016 38.28 -55.35 -7.06
N LEU A 1017 38.96 -56.10 -6.20
CA LEU A 1017 38.38 -56.80 -5.06
C LEU A 1017 38.85 -56.15 -3.75
N ASP A 1018 37.99 -56.20 -2.74
CA ASP A 1018 38.35 -55.83 -1.38
C ASP A 1018 38.97 -57.00 -0.61
N ASP A 1019 39.32 -56.74 0.65
CA ASP A 1019 40.00 -57.72 1.51
C ASP A 1019 39.10 -58.93 1.85
N SER A 1020 37.78 -58.82 1.61
CA SER A 1020 36.82 -59.93 1.75
C SER A 1020 36.57 -60.71 0.46
N GLY A 1021 37.17 -60.29 -0.66
CA GLY A 1021 36.98 -60.90 -1.97
C GLY A 1021 35.71 -60.43 -2.70
N GLU A 1022 35.00 -59.43 -2.16
CA GLU A 1022 33.86 -58.79 -2.84
C GLU A 1022 34.35 -57.69 -3.78
N ARG A 1023 33.50 -57.25 -4.71
CA ARG A 1023 33.83 -56.13 -5.61
C ARG A 1023 34.05 -54.85 -4.80
N ARG A 1024 35.18 -54.19 -5.04
CA ARG A 1024 35.50 -52.91 -4.40
C ARG A 1024 34.73 -51.77 -5.06
N CYS A 1025 34.12 -50.93 -4.23
CA CYS A 1025 33.51 -49.66 -4.62
C CYS A 1025 34.09 -48.50 -3.81
N LEU A 1026 34.14 -47.31 -4.40
CA LEU A 1026 34.45 -46.07 -3.70
C LEU A 1026 33.14 -45.47 -3.13
N PRO A 1027 33.14 -45.00 -1.88
CA PRO A 1027 31.94 -44.48 -1.24
C PRO A 1027 31.49 -43.18 -1.90
N PHE A 1028 30.20 -43.11 -2.22
CA PHE A 1028 29.58 -41.88 -2.69
C PHE A 1028 28.12 -41.83 -2.24
N ALA A 1029 27.80 -40.78 -1.46
CA ALA A 1029 26.45 -40.45 -1.05
C ALA A 1029 25.97 -39.22 -1.83
N ARG A 1030 24.69 -39.20 -2.21
CA ARG A 1030 24.10 -38.10 -2.96
C ARG A 1030 23.98 -36.84 -2.09
N SER A 1031 24.00 -35.66 -2.72
CA SER A 1031 23.76 -34.38 -2.04
C SER A 1031 22.33 -34.25 -1.52
N LEU A 1032 22.15 -33.52 -0.43
CA LEU A 1032 20.89 -33.26 0.25
C LEU A 1032 19.90 -32.50 -0.66
N LEU A 1033 18.61 -32.85 -0.56
CA LEU A 1033 17.54 -32.21 -1.34
C LEU A 1033 17.18 -30.82 -0.80
N GLY A 1034 16.84 -29.91 -1.72
CA GLY A 1034 16.43 -28.54 -1.39
C GLY A 1034 15.22 -28.01 -2.16
N GLN A 1035 14.58 -28.82 -3.02
CA GLN A 1035 13.39 -28.37 -3.76
C GLN A 1035 12.16 -28.28 -2.87
N LEU A 1036 11.56 -27.08 -2.81
CA LEU A 1036 10.28 -26.83 -2.15
C LEU A 1036 9.11 -26.75 -3.14
N THR A 1037 9.29 -27.35 -4.30
CA THR A 1037 8.27 -27.48 -5.37
C THR A 1037 8.18 -28.94 -5.80
N LEU A 1038 7.11 -29.31 -6.51
CA LEU A 1038 7.06 -30.60 -7.21
C LEU A 1038 8.02 -30.59 -8.43
N GLY A 1039 8.35 -31.77 -8.94
CA GLY A 1039 9.23 -31.93 -10.10
C GLY A 1039 10.52 -32.67 -9.78
N TYR A 1040 11.59 -32.23 -10.43
CA TYR A 1040 12.88 -32.91 -10.40
C TYR A 1040 13.66 -32.63 -9.10
N ARG A 1041 14.59 -33.54 -8.79
CA ARG A 1041 15.56 -33.40 -7.69
C ARG A 1041 16.41 -32.15 -7.89
N ASN A 1042 16.51 -31.31 -6.86
CA ASN A 1042 17.43 -30.18 -6.82
C ASN A 1042 18.23 -30.17 -5.50
N GLN A 1043 19.51 -29.82 -5.57
CA GLN A 1043 20.42 -29.85 -4.42
C GLN A 1043 20.28 -28.56 -3.61
N ILE A 1044 20.27 -28.69 -2.29
CA ILE A 1044 20.24 -27.53 -1.40
C ILE A 1044 21.60 -26.82 -1.40
N ASN A 1045 21.56 -25.49 -1.33
CA ASN A 1045 22.69 -24.67 -0.93
C ASN A 1045 22.44 -24.15 0.49
N GLN A 1046 23.26 -24.56 1.47
CA GLN A 1046 23.08 -24.14 2.87
C GLN A 1046 23.73 -22.77 3.19
N LEU A 1047 24.28 -22.10 2.18
CA LEU A 1047 24.81 -20.74 2.22
C LEU A 1047 23.97 -19.83 1.33
N THR A 1048 24.16 -18.51 1.48
CA THR A 1048 23.64 -17.56 0.51
C THR A 1048 24.39 -17.72 -0.81
N ALA A 1049 23.80 -17.28 -1.92
CA ALA A 1049 24.50 -17.25 -3.21
C ALA A 1049 25.19 -15.90 -3.48
N TYR A 1050 25.41 -15.11 -2.43
CA TYR A 1050 26.11 -13.83 -2.48
C TYR A 1050 27.55 -13.98 -2.00
N ILE A 1051 28.42 -13.03 -2.36
CA ILE A 1051 29.73 -12.88 -1.70
C ILE A 1051 29.51 -11.92 -0.53
N ASP A 1052 29.19 -12.44 0.65
CA ASP A 1052 28.73 -11.65 1.82
C ASP A 1052 29.50 -11.95 3.13
N GLY A 1053 30.56 -12.74 3.05
CA GLY A 1053 31.35 -13.25 4.15
C GLY A 1053 30.69 -14.40 4.91
N SER A 1054 29.76 -15.15 4.32
CA SER A 1054 29.10 -16.32 4.91
C SER A 1054 30.07 -17.33 5.53
N VAL A 1055 31.26 -17.56 4.96
CA VAL A 1055 32.28 -18.48 5.54
C VAL A 1055 32.98 -17.92 6.80
N ILE A 1056 32.84 -16.63 7.06
CA ILE A 1056 33.44 -15.91 8.19
C ILE A 1056 32.38 -15.58 9.24
N TYR A 1057 31.24 -15.05 8.81
CA TYR A 1057 30.20 -14.49 9.65
C TYR A 1057 28.99 -15.42 9.82
N GLY A 1058 28.92 -16.52 9.07
CA GLY A 1058 27.78 -17.44 9.06
C GLY A 1058 26.65 -16.95 8.16
N SER A 1059 25.75 -17.87 7.81
CA SER A 1059 24.61 -17.61 6.92
C SER A 1059 23.27 -17.58 7.67
N THR A 1060 23.32 -17.53 9.00
CA THR A 1060 22.17 -17.40 9.89
C THR A 1060 22.49 -16.41 11.01
N LYS A 1061 21.46 -15.74 11.54
CA LYS A 1061 21.61 -14.78 12.63
C LYS A 1061 22.16 -15.46 13.90
N CYS A 1062 21.81 -16.72 14.14
CA CYS A 1062 22.30 -17.49 15.29
C CYS A 1062 23.76 -17.92 15.14
N GLU A 1063 24.18 -18.34 13.94
CA GLU A 1063 25.56 -18.66 13.63
C GLU A 1063 26.44 -17.41 13.80
N ALA A 1064 26.00 -16.28 13.21
CA ALA A 1064 26.65 -14.99 13.38
C ALA A 1064 26.75 -14.57 14.85
N ALA A 1065 25.69 -14.76 15.65
CA ALA A 1065 25.74 -14.49 17.07
C ALA A 1065 26.77 -15.36 17.81
N SER A 1066 26.85 -16.66 17.49
CA SER A 1066 27.81 -17.58 18.14
C SER A 1066 29.28 -17.27 17.81
N LEU A 1067 29.51 -16.67 16.64
CA LEU A 1067 30.84 -16.28 16.15
C LEU A 1067 31.29 -14.92 16.68
N ARG A 1068 30.43 -14.17 17.39
CA ARG A 1068 30.76 -12.84 17.94
C ARG A 1068 31.14 -12.94 19.40
N ALA A 1069 32.15 -12.15 19.80
CA ALA A 1069 32.51 -11.96 21.20
C ALA A 1069 31.58 -10.97 21.92
N PHE A 1070 30.82 -10.17 21.14
CA PHE A 1070 29.98 -9.05 21.62
C PHE A 1070 30.73 -8.01 22.46
N GLN A 1071 32.06 -7.94 22.31
CA GLN A 1071 32.93 -6.97 22.99
C GLN A 1071 33.74 -6.19 21.95
N GLY A 1072 33.52 -4.87 21.89
CA GLY A 1072 34.26 -3.97 20.97
C GLY A 1072 34.15 -4.35 19.49
N GLY A 1073 33.04 -4.99 19.08
CA GLY A 1073 32.83 -5.44 17.69
C GLY A 1073 33.63 -6.68 17.26
N ARG A 1074 34.34 -7.35 18.19
CA ARG A 1074 35.25 -8.46 17.85
C ARG A 1074 34.52 -9.78 17.60
N MET A 1075 35.14 -10.61 16.77
CA MET A 1075 34.79 -12.02 16.60
C MET A 1075 35.30 -12.84 17.78
N ASN A 1076 34.64 -13.96 18.05
CA ASN A 1076 35.10 -14.96 18.99
C ASN A 1076 36.33 -15.68 18.40
N VAL A 1077 37.36 -15.90 19.22
CA VAL A 1077 38.63 -16.50 18.79
C VAL A 1077 39.12 -17.53 19.80
N THR A 1078 39.88 -18.52 19.35
CA THR A 1078 40.61 -19.47 20.21
C THR A 1078 42.08 -19.10 20.23
N ASP A 1079 42.65 -19.01 21.43
CA ASP A 1079 44.08 -18.85 21.63
C ASP A 1079 44.76 -20.22 21.50
N LEU A 1080 45.61 -20.39 20.48
CA LEU A 1080 46.39 -21.62 20.24
C LEU A 1080 47.82 -21.54 20.81
N GLY A 1081 48.12 -20.55 21.66
CA GLY A 1081 49.42 -20.35 22.31
C GLY A 1081 50.16 -19.11 21.80
N GLU A 1082 51.44 -18.97 22.20
CA GLU A 1082 52.26 -17.75 22.08
C GLU A 1082 52.42 -17.15 20.68
N VAL A 1083 52.11 -17.90 19.61
CA VAL A 1083 52.26 -17.45 18.22
C VAL A 1083 50.90 -17.18 17.56
N ASN A 1084 49.82 -17.80 18.04
CA ASN A 1084 48.50 -17.82 17.40
C ASN A 1084 47.37 -17.52 18.40
N HIS A 1085 47.43 -16.32 18.98
CA HIS A 1085 46.47 -15.85 19.99
C HIS A 1085 45.04 -15.61 19.48
N SER A 1086 44.82 -15.63 18.17
CA SER A 1086 43.54 -15.28 17.54
C SER A 1086 43.17 -16.24 16.40
N SER A 1087 43.05 -17.52 16.73
CA SER A 1087 42.64 -18.56 15.78
C SER A 1087 41.13 -18.75 15.74
N LYS A 1088 40.61 -19.48 14.73
CA LYS A 1088 39.17 -19.79 14.62
C LYS A 1088 38.66 -20.51 15.88
N PRO A 1089 37.40 -20.26 16.32
CA PRO A 1089 36.80 -20.94 17.45
C PRO A 1089 36.87 -22.48 17.34
N CYS A 1090 37.48 -23.15 18.31
CA CYS A 1090 37.41 -24.60 18.44
C CYS A 1090 36.02 -25.01 18.96
N ARG A 1091 35.32 -25.88 18.22
CA ARG A 1091 34.05 -26.46 18.67
C ARG A 1091 34.34 -27.35 19.88
N LYS A 1092 33.92 -26.94 21.09
CA LYS A 1092 33.96 -27.80 22.28
C LYS A 1092 32.94 -28.93 22.07
N GLU A 1093 33.39 -30.11 21.65
CA GLU A 1093 32.56 -31.30 21.80
C GLU A 1093 32.26 -31.48 23.29
N THR A 1094 30.98 -31.62 23.61
CA THR A 1094 30.50 -31.97 24.95
C THR A 1094 31.24 -33.22 25.42
N LYS A 1095 32.14 -33.05 26.38
CA LYS A 1095 32.88 -34.13 27.04
C LYS A 1095 31.91 -35.10 27.70
N SER A 1096 31.59 -36.20 27.02
CA SER A 1096 31.19 -37.44 27.65
C SER A 1096 32.45 -38.29 27.84
N LYS A 1097 32.98 -38.28 29.07
CA LYS A 1097 33.93 -39.24 29.64
C LYS A 1097 35.08 -39.71 28.73
N ILE A 1098 36.22 -39.03 28.78
CA ILE A 1098 37.55 -39.63 29.01
C ILE A 1098 38.38 -38.54 29.71
N ALA A 1099 38.75 -38.82 30.94
CA ALA A 1099 39.68 -38.04 31.73
C ALA A 1099 41.12 -38.29 31.25
N ASP A 1100 41.97 -37.28 31.42
CA ASP A 1100 43.43 -37.37 31.52
C ASP A 1100 44.14 -38.40 30.64
N ARG A 1101 44.39 -38.04 29.37
CA ARG A 1101 45.70 -38.26 28.74
C ARG A 1101 45.97 -37.12 27.77
N ARG A 1102 47.02 -36.32 28.02
CA ARG A 1102 47.61 -35.45 27.02
C ARG A 1102 48.16 -36.32 25.88
N PRO A 1103 47.75 -36.15 24.62
CA PRO A 1103 48.57 -36.57 23.50
C PRO A 1103 49.47 -35.39 23.15
N ASN A 1104 50.78 -35.56 23.34
CA ASN A 1104 51.76 -34.70 22.69
C ASN A 1104 51.56 -34.84 21.18
N PHE A 1105 50.96 -33.84 20.53
CA PHE A 1105 51.08 -33.67 19.09
C PHE A 1105 52.50 -33.17 18.81
N HIS A 1106 53.44 -34.10 18.73
CA HIS A 1106 54.66 -33.89 17.96
C HIS A 1106 54.25 -33.77 16.49
N ALA A 1107 54.70 -32.70 15.86
CA ALA A 1107 54.64 -32.50 14.42
C ALA A 1107 55.24 -33.73 13.70
N SER A 1108 54.40 -34.48 12.99
CA SER A 1108 54.84 -35.49 12.02
C SER A 1108 54.05 -35.35 10.71
N TRP A 1109 54.13 -34.17 10.09
CA TRP A 1109 53.74 -33.97 8.68
C TRP A 1109 54.73 -33.07 7.92
N LEU A 1110 55.99 -33.06 8.34
CA LEU A 1110 57.11 -32.42 7.65
C LEU A 1110 58.36 -33.29 7.84
N GLU A 1111 58.37 -34.52 7.32
CA GLU A 1111 59.61 -35.27 7.04
C GLU A 1111 59.30 -36.58 6.29
N THR A 1112 59.00 -36.46 4.99
CA THR A 1112 59.23 -37.53 4.01
C THR A 1112 59.46 -36.91 2.63
N SER A 1113 60.55 -36.16 2.48
CA SER A 1113 61.23 -35.92 1.18
C SER A 1113 62.50 -35.09 1.36
N ALA A 1114 63.42 -35.56 2.21
CA ALA A 1114 64.78 -35.03 2.23
C ALA A 1114 65.77 -36.17 2.52
N THR A 1115 65.93 -37.09 1.55
CA THR A 1115 67.13 -37.91 1.35
C THR A 1115 66.99 -38.68 0.03
N ALA A 1116 67.18 -37.96 -1.08
CA ALA A 1116 67.56 -38.57 -2.36
C ALA A 1116 68.39 -37.56 -3.17
N THR A 1117 69.52 -37.12 -2.60
CA THR A 1117 70.58 -36.49 -3.39
C THR A 1117 71.40 -37.55 -4.12
N SER A 1118 71.47 -37.38 -5.44
CA SER A 1118 72.49 -37.87 -6.36
C SER A 1118 72.56 -39.38 -6.63
N ARG A 1119 72.14 -39.79 -7.84
CA ARG A 1119 72.98 -40.36 -8.91
C ARG A 1119 72.11 -40.88 -10.05
N ARG A 1120 72.28 -40.24 -11.22
CA ARG A 1120 71.84 -40.61 -12.58
C ARG A 1120 70.35 -40.61 -12.89
#